data_AF-A0A238Y843-F1
#
_entry.id   AF-A0A238Y843-F1
#
_cell.length_a   1.000
_cell.length_b   1.000
_cell.length_c   1.000
_cell.angle_alpha   90.00
_cell.angle_beta   90.00
_cell.angle_gamma   90.00
#
_symmetry.space_group_name_H-M   'P 1'
#
loop_
_entity.id
_entity.type
_entity.pdbx_description
1 polymer ?
#
loop_
_entity_poly.entity_id
_entity_poly.type
_entity_poly.pdbx_seq_one_letter_code
_entity_poly.pdbx_strand_id
1 'polypeptide(L)'
;MVQLLSWLGHGVDVRVVFESSIWMRRFAWSYDPEIDVDELDGNVPDVAAFDVSSQCDTGQRAHGTVDDHVAAACEALETDGEVVATLARIGAEAGQTAAYDALYEAAPYDDPDQSRNNVAYQLRQLRKHELVTDRIATSDGSKVAIRPAGVRFLEEIRGSGTRQKPLQNFVSRTGKSADNLESRPAHTREGGTGWSRDRLPALHTIQPLPRSTYQAAVAATPENGVATVDAAVSEWDDRAAPRRYMDWDENRLAVAAEVDNPIQWAVCTARSLGDTFVWDNLLTDDRLDENGDFRRLLQEAPGVLQNSACLGWIAEEDELVDDIGEFGDRIQAVLEEICEMTRDMTHGEYREYNSRTAFRTKILTESLGVIGVMTRLLDFAGVDVLRIGQMPRFKSDFDDEKLSSIAKFVGINSAIGSKYGMASVFRQLFEDRDEVLRWSMDVDVDAAEPFGELIGSWCLFADYGERQEVFAEKLRSNVSPKDIRDDAPEIGVRVPVQTSTSRAQYRDLLEEALEAKNLLATPEAVSVLHGLCRSPLAIANGVARALEPEVETRHIRSVELRRIIAALSPEQVLRDVSSTPRKALVALANADEFLTQSALAERAGVSARSLRDHLPDLVDAGIVAMTDAGYRLQLSFVETDWDDGELPERYQDIHPQWVSDPTVSNDVHAAAGALRTAREHHGPDGPVSPEEVGFAGDVLLELTEPWPLLDEVLPALWAVTARACYREDATVAGGALVERETEIMGRRPRQLSLQEATTGKPIS
;
A
#
# COMPACT_ATOMS: atom_id res chain seq x y z
N MET A 1 41.45 15.97 36.34
CA MET A 1 42.84 16.24 35.89
C MET A 1 43.91 15.65 36.81
N VAL A 2 43.88 15.88 38.14
CA VAL A 2 44.85 15.28 39.10
C VAL A 2 44.66 13.75 39.28
N GLN A 3 43.45 13.22 39.12
CA GLN A 3 43.21 11.76 39.08
C GLN A 3 43.72 11.08 37.78
N LEU A 4 43.82 11.82 36.68
CA LEU A 4 44.26 11.30 35.37
C LEU A 4 45.79 11.08 35.33
N LEU A 5 46.54 11.84 36.14
CA LEU A 5 48.00 11.69 36.28
C LEU A 5 48.40 10.53 37.19
N SER A 6 47.50 10.02 38.05
CA SER A 6 47.78 8.87 38.92
C SER A 6 47.76 7.53 38.17
N TRP A 7 47.13 7.46 36.99
CA TRP A 7 47.03 6.23 36.19
C TRP A 7 48.22 6.03 35.25
N LEU A 8 48.94 7.10 34.90
CA LEU A 8 50.15 7.06 34.06
C LEU A 8 51.41 6.55 34.80
N GLY A 9 51.33 6.32 36.11
CA GLY A 9 52.43 5.78 36.95
C GLY A 9 52.54 4.25 36.98
N HIS A 10 51.60 3.51 36.36
CA HIS A 10 51.53 2.04 36.45
C HIS A 10 51.71 1.31 35.12
N GLY A 11 52.58 1.81 34.24
CA GLY A 11 53.19 1.01 33.18
C GLY A 11 52.22 0.28 32.24
N VAL A 12 51.03 0.86 32.00
CA VAL A 12 50.11 0.39 30.96
C VAL A 12 50.46 1.14 29.68
N ASP A 13 50.84 0.37 28.66
CA ASP A 13 51.14 0.86 27.32
C ASP A 13 49.82 1.28 26.66
N VAL A 14 49.43 2.56 26.82
CA VAL A 14 48.26 3.12 26.15
C VAL A 14 48.69 3.55 24.76
N ARG A 15 48.46 2.68 23.77
CA ARG A 15 48.40 3.10 22.37
C ARG A 15 47.13 3.91 22.17
N VAL A 16 47.27 5.23 22.26
CA VAL A 16 46.29 6.16 21.67
C VAL A 16 46.52 6.11 20.16
N VAL A 17 45.69 5.36 19.45
CA VAL A 17 45.59 5.42 17.99
C VAL A 17 44.41 6.31 17.67
N PHE A 18 44.69 7.58 17.36
CA PHE A 18 43.77 8.45 16.64
C PHE A 18 43.98 8.18 15.15
N GLU A 19 43.06 7.48 14.50
CA GLU A 19 42.92 7.46 13.04
C GLU A 19 41.62 6.74 12.64
N SER A 20 40.51 7.50 12.60
CA SER A 20 39.28 7.22 11.81
C SER A 20 38.27 8.33 12.06
N SER A 21 37.81 9.01 10.99
CA SER A 21 36.85 10.13 11.02
C SER A 21 35.38 9.70 11.02
N ILE A 22 35.06 8.49 11.51
CA ILE A 22 33.68 7.92 11.49
C ILE A 22 33.07 7.84 12.90
N TRP A 23 33.71 8.42 13.91
CA TRP A 23 33.32 8.29 15.32
C TRP A 23 32.13 9.17 15.79
N MET A 24 31.34 9.75 14.88
CA MET A 24 30.24 10.67 15.23
C MET A 24 28.84 10.26 14.71
N ARG A 25 28.60 8.97 14.38
CA ARG A 25 27.22 8.45 14.21
C ARG A 25 26.56 8.14 15.56
N ARG A 26 26.53 9.13 16.46
CA ARG A 26 26.35 8.88 17.90
C ARG A 26 24.92 8.60 18.35
N PHE A 27 23.85 8.91 17.61
CA PHE A 27 22.46 8.72 18.09
C PHE A 27 21.36 8.52 17.03
N ALA A 28 21.66 7.95 15.86
CA ALA A 28 20.64 7.41 14.97
C ALA A 28 20.77 5.89 14.96
N TRP A 29 19.74 5.17 15.42
CA TRP A 29 19.60 3.70 15.37
C TRP A 29 20.88 2.95 14.98
N SER A 30 21.87 2.87 15.87
CA SER A 30 23.02 2.02 15.62
C SER A 30 22.58 0.60 15.89
N TYR A 31 21.87 -0.01 14.96
CA TYR A 31 21.52 -1.43 15.05
C TYR A 31 22.81 -2.25 15.00
N ASP A 32 23.12 -3.00 16.06
CA ASP A 32 24.12 -4.07 15.99
C ASP A 32 23.35 -5.35 15.59
N PRO A 33 23.51 -5.85 14.36
CA PRO A 33 22.85 -7.09 13.98
C PRO A 33 23.52 -8.26 14.70
N GLU A 34 22.82 -8.83 15.68
CA GLU A 34 22.70 -10.31 15.78
C GLU A 34 21.76 -10.84 14.68
N ILE A 35 21.86 -10.27 13.48
CA ILE A 35 21.30 -10.84 12.28
C ILE A 35 22.49 -11.47 11.57
N ASP A 36 22.50 -12.79 11.50
CA ASP A 36 23.34 -13.46 10.53
C ASP A 36 22.83 -13.05 9.14
N VAL A 37 23.52 -12.11 8.49
CA VAL A 37 23.12 -11.60 7.17
C VAL A 37 23.18 -12.72 6.11
N ASP A 38 23.89 -13.82 6.40
CA ASP A 38 23.91 -15.01 5.55
C ASP A 38 22.55 -15.76 5.60
N GLU A 39 21.74 -15.62 6.68
CA GLU A 39 20.34 -16.09 6.71
C GLU A 39 19.37 -15.21 5.87
N LEU A 40 19.83 -14.03 5.43
CA LEU A 40 18.97 -13.05 4.74
C LEU A 40 19.06 -13.06 3.20
N ASP A 41 19.80 -13.97 2.54
CA ASP A 41 19.84 -13.98 1.06
C ASP A 41 20.25 -15.30 0.39
N GLY A 42 19.37 -15.77 -0.50
CA GLY A 42 19.72 -16.67 -1.61
C GLY A 42 20.40 -15.90 -2.76
N ASN A 43 21.56 -16.42 -3.19
CA ASN A 43 22.46 -15.99 -4.26
C ASN A 43 21.96 -14.97 -5.31
N VAL A 44 22.71 -13.87 -5.49
CA VAL A 44 22.64 -12.92 -6.63
C VAL A 44 23.98 -12.91 -7.40
N PRO A 45 23.99 -13.00 -8.75
CA PRO A 45 25.22 -13.03 -9.57
C PRO A 45 25.75 -11.65 -10.03
N ASP A 46 27.07 -11.54 -10.18
CA ASP A 46 27.87 -10.36 -10.60
C ASP A 46 27.69 -9.96 -12.08
N VAL A 47 27.56 -8.66 -12.37
CA VAL A 47 27.67 -8.11 -13.76
C VAL A 47 28.31 -6.70 -13.76
N ALA A 48 29.16 -6.45 -14.76
CA ALA A 48 30.11 -5.34 -14.85
C ALA A 48 29.56 -3.97 -15.35
N ALA A 49 30.33 -2.92 -14.99
CA ALA A 49 30.04 -1.49 -14.92
C ALA A 49 29.77 -0.70 -16.23
N PHE A 50 29.03 0.41 -16.10
CA PHE A 50 29.02 1.58 -16.99
C PHE A 50 28.85 2.88 -16.16
N ASP A 51 29.60 3.92 -16.52
CA ASP A 51 29.81 5.20 -15.81
C ASP A 51 29.26 6.39 -16.62
N VAL A 52 28.51 7.34 -16.02
CA VAL A 52 28.50 8.80 -16.32
C VAL A 52 27.86 9.62 -15.17
N SER A 53 28.44 10.78 -14.84
CA SER A 53 28.07 11.75 -13.77
C SER A 53 27.60 13.15 -14.27
N SER A 54 27.07 13.97 -13.32
CA SER A 54 26.72 15.44 -13.35
C SER A 54 25.25 15.80 -13.68
N GLN A 55 24.53 16.78 -13.08
CA GLN A 55 24.85 17.98 -12.26
C GLN A 55 23.53 18.61 -11.67
N CYS A 56 23.60 19.33 -10.54
CA CYS A 56 22.50 20.06 -9.85
C CYS A 56 22.59 21.60 -10.01
N ASP A 57 21.46 22.34 -9.91
CA ASP A 57 21.37 23.70 -9.33
C ASP A 57 19.89 24.16 -9.16
N THR A 58 19.52 24.73 -8.00
CA THR A 58 18.16 25.19 -7.61
C THR A 58 18.16 26.67 -7.15
N GLY A 59 17.03 27.38 -7.32
CA GLY A 59 16.89 28.80 -6.91
C GLY A 59 15.54 29.08 -6.24
N GLN A 60 15.60 29.55 -4.98
CA GLN A 60 14.48 29.83 -4.06
C GLN A 60 13.67 31.12 -4.39
N ARG A 61 12.36 31.11 -4.13
CA ARG A 61 11.50 32.30 -3.83
C ARG A 61 10.37 31.93 -2.83
N ALA A 62 10.01 32.87 -1.97
CA ALA A 62 9.13 32.70 -0.79
C ALA A 62 7.61 32.65 -1.09
N HIS A 63 6.85 31.98 -0.20
CA HIS A 63 5.47 31.51 -0.34
C HIS A 63 4.39 32.38 0.37
N GLY A 64 3.17 32.43 -0.20
CA GLY A 64 1.91 32.82 0.44
C GLY A 64 1.02 31.62 0.83
N THR A 65 -0.16 31.82 1.43
CA THR A 65 -1.06 30.70 1.83
C THR A 65 -1.76 30.04 0.64
N VAL A 66 -2.15 28.76 0.75
CA VAL A 66 -2.79 27.99 -0.33
C VAL A 66 -4.06 28.68 -0.85
N ASP A 67 -4.91 29.19 0.05
CA ASP A 67 -6.17 29.86 -0.32
C ASP A 67 -5.92 31.18 -1.08
N ASP A 68 -4.86 31.93 -0.72
CA ASP A 68 -4.48 33.15 -1.43
C ASP A 68 -4.05 32.85 -2.88
N HIS A 69 -3.33 31.74 -3.07
CA HIS A 69 -2.88 31.28 -4.39
C HIS A 69 -4.03 30.79 -5.25
N VAL A 70 -4.97 30.05 -4.67
CA VAL A 70 -6.18 29.56 -5.35
C VAL A 70 -7.06 30.75 -5.78
N ALA A 71 -7.31 31.70 -4.89
CA ALA A 71 -8.08 32.91 -5.22
C ALA A 71 -7.41 33.73 -6.34
N ALA A 72 -6.09 33.92 -6.27
CA ALA A 72 -5.33 34.62 -7.30
C ALA A 72 -5.30 33.85 -8.64
N ALA A 73 -5.30 32.51 -8.60
CA ALA A 73 -5.38 31.67 -9.78
C ALA A 73 -6.78 31.69 -10.41
N CYS A 74 -7.85 31.66 -9.62
CA CYS A 74 -9.23 31.81 -10.09
C CYS A 74 -9.44 33.14 -10.80
N GLU A 75 -8.93 34.25 -10.26
CA GLU A 75 -9.03 35.54 -10.95
C GLU A 75 -8.23 35.59 -12.27
N ALA A 76 -7.08 34.91 -12.34
CA ALA A 76 -6.14 35.05 -13.44
C ALA A 76 -6.26 33.99 -14.56
N LEU A 77 -6.70 32.77 -14.24
CA LEU A 77 -6.57 31.59 -15.11
C LEU A 77 -7.91 30.92 -15.45
N GLU A 78 -9.04 31.33 -14.84
CA GLU A 78 -10.37 30.73 -15.09
C GLU A 78 -10.76 30.79 -16.58
N THR A 79 -10.29 31.79 -17.34
CA THR A 79 -10.54 31.91 -18.79
C THR A 79 -9.47 31.29 -19.68
N ASP A 80 -8.34 30.84 -19.13
CA ASP A 80 -7.21 30.28 -19.89
C ASP A 80 -7.28 28.75 -19.92
N GLY A 81 -8.18 28.25 -20.77
CA GLY A 81 -8.47 26.82 -20.85
C GLY A 81 -7.27 25.93 -21.20
N GLU A 82 -6.24 26.45 -21.86
CA GLU A 82 -5.04 25.68 -22.18
C GLU A 82 -4.08 25.58 -20.99
N VAL A 83 -3.93 26.65 -20.20
CA VAL A 83 -3.15 26.62 -18.95
C VAL A 83 -3.81 25.67 -17.93
N VAL A 84 -5.14 25.75 -17.79
CA VAL A 84 -5.91 24.83 -16.94
C VAL A 84 -5.82 23.40 -17.46
N ALA A 85 -5.88 23.17 -18.78
CA ALA A 85 -5.72 21.84 -19.36
C ALA A 85 -4.31 21.25 -19.13
N THR A 86 -3.26 22.08 -19.09
CA THR A 86 -1.91 21.62 -18.72
C THR A 86 -1.83 21.22 -17.26
N LEU A 87 -2.45 22.00 -16.36
CA LEU A 87 -2.55 21.63 -14.95
C LEU A 87 -3.36 20.35 -14.74
N ALA A 88 -4.48 20.20 -15.45
CA ALA A 88 -5.32 19.01 -15.41
C ALA A 88 -4.57 17.78 -15.92
N ARG A 89 -3.76 17.92 -16.98
CA ARG A 89 -2.87 16.85 -17.46
C ARG A 89 -1.86 16.44 -16.39
N ILE A 90 -1.19 17.38 -15.73
CA ILE A 90 -0.27 17.09 -14.62
C ILE A 90 -1.01 16.38 -13.47
N GLY A 91 -2.22 16.85 -13.13
CA GLY A 91 -3.04 16.25 -12.08
C GLY A 91 -3.64 14.88 -12.43
N ALA A 92 -3.70 14.52 -13.72
CA ALA A 92 -4.17 13.22 -14.21
C ALA A 92 -3.05 12.16 -14.26
N GLU A 93 -1.79 12.59 -14.33
CA GLU A 93 -0.64 11.68 -14.30
C GLU A 93 -0.55 10.92 -12.96
N ALA A 94 -0.09 9.67 -13.01
CA ALA A 94 0.16 8.87 -11.81
C ALA A 94 1.20 9.58 -10.91
N GLY A 95 0.83 9.87 -9.65
CA GLY A 95 1.67 10.64 -8.72
C GLY A 95 1.68 12.15 -8.97
N GLN A 96 0.72 12.66 -9.76
CA GLN A 96 0.51 14.08 -10.05
C GLN A 96 1.77 14.83 -10.49
N THR A 97 2.66 14.10 -11.17
CA THR A 97 3.98 14.56 -11.61
C THR A 97 4.16 14.19 -13.07
N ALA A 98 4.30 15.19 -13.94
CA ALA A 98 4.44 14.98 -15.37
C ALA A 98 5.87 15.26 -15.83
N ALA A 99 6.37 14.45 -16.77
CA ALA A 99 7.59 14.76 -17.50
C ALA A 99 7.31 15.85 -18.55
N TYR A 100 8.28 16.72 -18.78
CA TYR A 100 8.16 17.78 -19.79
C TYR A 100 7.91 17.22 -21.18
N ASP A 101 8.56 16.11 -21.55
CA ASP A 101 8.37 15.48 -22.86
C ASP A 101 6.95 14.92 -23.03
N ALA A 102 6.38 14.30 -21.97
CA ALA A 102 4.98 13.87 -21.97
C ALA A 102 4.01 15.05 -22.12
N LEU A 103 4.29 16.19 -21.47
CA LEU A 103 3.50 17.41 -21.64
C LEU A 103 3.59 18.00 -23.04
N TYR A 104 4.76 17.90 -23.70
CA TYR A 104 4.96 18.34 -25.08
C TYR A 104 4.21 17.44 -26.07
N GLU A 105 4.26 16.11 -25.88
CA GLU A 105 3.56 15.14 -26.72
C GLU A 105 2.04 15.23 -26.56
N ALA A 106 1.57 15.46 -25.33
CA ALA A 106 0.14 15.61 -25.04
C ALA A 106 -0.41 17.02 -25.39
N ALA A 107 0.45 17.96 -25.81
CA ALA A 107 -0.01 19.29 -26.20
C ALA A 107 -0.75 19.24 -27.55
N PRO A 108 -1.83 20.02 -27.73
CA PRO A 108 -2.71 19.92 -28.90
C PRO A 108 -2.12 20.57 -30.17
N TYR A 109 -0.79 20.72 -30.27
CA TYR A 109 -0.13 21.37 -31.40
C TYR A 109 0.66 20.37 -32.25
N ASP A 110 0.48 20.47 -33.56
CA ASP A 110 1.14 19.58 -34.54
C ASP A 110 2.64 19.88 -34.70
N ASP A 111 3.10 21.07 -34.31
CA ASP A 111 4.49 21.50 -34.40
C ASP A 111 5.23 21.33 -33.05
N PRO A 112 6.31 20.51 -32.98
CA PRO A 112 7.03 20.25 -31.73
C PRO A 112 7.63 21.50 -31.06
N ASP A 113 8.08 22.47 -31.84
CA ASP A 113 8.64 23.72 -31.30
C ASP A 113 7.54 24.61 -30.73
N GLN A 114 6.36 24.65 -31.36
CA GLN A 114 5.17 25.29 -30.82
C GLN A 114 4.71 24.62 -29.51
N SER A 115 4.66 23.28 -29.44
CA SER A 115 4.33 22.54 -28.22
C SER A 115 5.27 22.89 -27.07
N ARG A 116 6.59 22.90 -27.32
CA ARG A 116 7.59 23.28 -26.30
C ARG A 116 7.40 24.70 -25.79
N ASN A 117 7.23 25.65 -26.70
CA ASN A 117 7.07 27.07 -26.34
C ASN A 117 5.78 27.34 -25.55
N ASN A 118 4.67 26.72 -25.95
CA ASN A 118 3.39 26.88 -25.28
C ASN A 118 3.35 26.19 -23.92
N VAL A 119 3.86 24.96 -23.81
CA VAL A 119 3.96 24.28 -22.50
C VAL A 119 4.89 25.05 -21.57
N ALA A 120 6.02 25.58 -22.04
CA ALA A 120 6.89 26.42 -21.23
C ALA A 120 6.21 27.72 -20.76
N TYR A 121 5.34 28.31 -21.59
CA TYR A 121 4.52 29.46 -21.21
C TYR A 121 3.47 29.07 -20.16
N GLN A 122 2.74 27.97 -20.38
CA GLN A 122 1.70 27.48 -19.47
C GLN A 122 2.28 27.14 -18.09
N LEU A 123 3.38 26.39 -18.05
CA LEU A 123 4.07 26.07 -16.79
C LEU A 123 4.59 27.32 -16.07
N ARG A 124 4.98 28.36 -16.81
CA ARG A 124 5.36 29.64 -16.21
C ARG A 124 4.16 30.33 -15.55
N GLN A 125 2.97 30.27 -16.16
CA GLN A 125 1.76 30.82 -15.54
C GLN A 125 1.38 30.00 -14.30
N LEU A 126 1.40 28.67 -14.38
CA LEU A 126 1.08 27.80 -13.24
C LEU A 126 2.03 28.04 -12.05
N ARG A 127 3.34 28.21 -12.30
CA ARG A 127 4.33 28.54 -11.26
C ARG A 127 4.13 29.92 -10.65
N LYS A 128 3.72 30.90 -11.46
CA LYS A 128 3.45 32.27 -10.98
C LYS A 128 2.36 32.28 -9.90
N HIS A 129 1.43 31.31 -9.96
CA HIS A 129 0.36 31.11 -9.00
C HIS A 129 0.62 29.95 -8.05
N GLU A 130 1.86 29.45 -7.98
CA GLU A 130 2.27 28.33 -7.11
C GLU A 130 1.40 27.06 -7.23
N LEU A 131 0.77 26.84 -8.39
CA LEU A 131 -0.09 25.67 -8.63
C LEU A 131 0.71 24.40 -8.96
N VAL A 132 1.96 24.58 -9.39
CA VAL A 132 2.90 23.50 -9.71
C VAL A 132 4.29 23.85 -9.21
N THR A 133 5.13 22.83 -9.02
CA THR A 133 6.51 23.00 -8.58
C THR A 133 7.37 23.71 -9.63
N ASP A 134 8.52 24.19 -9.18
CA ASP A 134 9.63 24.47 -10.09
C ASP A 134 10.08 23.22 -10.84
N ARG A 135 10.98 23.41 -11.80
CA ARG A 135 11.48 22.32 -12.63
C ARG A 135 12.27 21.35 -11.76
N ILE A 136 11.77 20.12 -11.64
CA ILE A 136 12.45 19.03 -10.94
C ILE A 136 13.41 18.37 -11.94
N ALA A 137 14.71 18.45 -11.69
CA ALA A 137 15.70 17.75 -12.49
C ALA A 137 15.73 16.27 -12.08
N THR A 138 15.51 15.37 -13.03
CA THR A 138 15.54 13.92 -12.80
C THR A 138 16.50 13.26 -13.79
N SER A 139 16.94 12.03 -13.49
CA SER A 139 17.86 11.28 -14.35
C SER A 139 17.28 10.95 -15.74
N ASP A 140 15.95 10.97 -15.89
CA ASP A 140 15.20 10.72 -17.12
C ASP A 140 14.67 12.00 -17.80
N GLY A 141 15.09 13.18 -17.35
CA GLY A 141 14.71 14.45 -17.97
C GLY A 141 14.30 15.49 -16.92
N SER A 142 13.30 16.28 -17.23
CA SER A 142 12.77 17.23 -16.25
C SER A 142 11.30 17.00 -16.04
N LYS A 143 10.86 17.19 -14.80
CA LYS A 143 9.50 16.97 -14.37
C LYS A 143 8.93 18.20 -13.69
N VAL A 144 7.62 18.18 -13.52
CA VAL A 144 6.86 19.19 -12.78
C VAL A 144 5.74 18.46 -12.04
N ALA A 145 5.58 18.75 -10.75
CA ALA A 145 4.54 18.18 -9.91
C ALA A 145 3.46 19.21 -9.60
N ILE A 146 2.23 18.77 -9.39
CA ILE A 146 1.17 19.65 -8.88
C ILE A 146 1.45 20.01 -7.42
N ARG A 147 1.07 21.23 -7.01
CA ARG A 147 1.09 21.68 -5.61
C ARG A 147 -0.33 21.64 -5.02
N PRO A 148 -0.50 21.72 -3.69
CA PRO A 148 -1.83 21.75 -3.05
C PRO A 148 -2.78 22.80 -3.64
N ALA A 149 -2.27 24.01 -3.92
CA ALA A 149 -3.06 25.07 -4.56
C ALA A 149 -3.53 24.67 -5.97
N GLY A 150 -2.74 23.90 -6.72
CA GLY A 150 -3.11 23.40 -8.05
C GLY A 150 -4.23 22.37 -8.00
N VAL A 151 -4.22 21.48 -7.01
CA VAL A 151 -5.29 20.48 -6.80
C VAL A 151 -6.60 21.18 -6.43
N ARG A 152 -6.57 22.03 -5.41
CA ARG A 152 -7.71 22.84 -4.95
C ARG A 152 -8.31 23.71 -6.07
N PHE A 153 -7.46 24.33 -6.88
CA PHE A 153 -7.89 25.13 -8.03
C PHE A 153 -8.61 24.30 -9.11
N LEU A 154 -8.14 23.07 -9.40
CA LEU A 154 -8.83 22.16 -10.32
C LEU A 154 -10.21 21.75 -9.78
N GLU A 155 -10.36 21.60 -8.47
CA GLU A 155 -11.64 21.30 -7.82
C GLU A 155 -12.62 22.48 -7.91
N GLU A 156 -12.17 23.71 -7.65
CA GLU A 156 -13.02 24.91 -7.78
C GLU A 156 -13.52 25.12 -9.22
N ILE A 157 -12.68 24.86 -10.23
CA ILE A 157 -13.07 24.91 -11.64
C ILE A 157 -14.08 23.81 -11.98
N ARG A 158 -13.89 22.57 -11.48
CA ARG A 158 -14.85 21.48 -11.70
C ARG A 158 -16.19 21.77 -11.01
N GLY A 159 -16.17 22.35 -9.82
CA GLY A 159 -17.36 22.74 -9.07
C GLY A 159 -18.18 23.86 -9.75
N SER A 160 -17.50 24.83 -10.37
CA SER A 160 -18.12 25.96 -11.07
C SER A 160 -18.62 25.63 -12.49
N GLY A 161 -18.04 24.63 -13.16
CA GLY A 161 -18.39 24.17 -14.52
C GLY A 161 -19.76 23.51 -14.70
N THR A 162 -20.52 23.26 -13.62
CA THR A 162 -21.86 22.63 -13.66
C THR A 162 -22.98 23.56 -14.15
N ARG A 163 -22.69 24.82 -14.50
CA ARG A 163 -23.65 25.76 -15.11
C ARG A 163 -23.35 25.99 -16.60
N GLN A 164 -24.11 25.26 -17.45
CA GLN A 164 -24.34 25.45 -18.89
C GLN A 164 -23.43 24.71 -19.89
N LYS A 165 -23.96 23.60 -20.46
CA LYS A 165 -24.48 23.54 -21.85
C LYS A 165 -25.25 22.23 -22.10
N PRO A 166 -26.23 22.23 -23.04
CA PRO A 166 -27.31 21.25 -23.09
C PRO A 166 -26.95 19.95 -23.83
N LEU A 167 -27.59 18.88 -23.37
CA LEU A 167 -27.76 17.54 -23.98
C LEU A 167 -27.82 17.56 -25.51
N GLN A 168 -26.84 16.89 -26.15
CA GLN A 168 -27.04 16.06 -27.34
C GLN A 168 -25.75 15.28 -27.68
N ASN A 169 -25.91 13.96 -27.83
CA ASN A 169 -24.94 12.95 -28.31
C ASN A 169 -23.84 12.53 -27.33
N PHE A 170 -24.20 11.64 -26.39
CA PHE A 170 -23.25 10.84 -25.62
C PHE A 170 -22.86 9.59 -26.43
N VAL A 171 -21.59 9.57 -26.85
CA VAL A 171 -20.91 8.40 -27.42
C VAL A 171 -19.75 8.11 -26.48
N SER A 172 -19.86 7.05 -25.67
CA SER A 172 -18.71 6.45 -25.00
C SER A 172 -17.80 5.89 -26.09
N ARG A 173 -16.77 6.65 -26.47
CA ARG A 173 -15.73 6.17 -27.37
C ARG A 173 -14.86 5.23 -26.56
N THR A 174 -14.68 4.01 -27.05
CA THR A 174 -13.70 3.04 -26.56
C THR A 174 -12.29 3.63 -26.70
N GLY A 175 -11.77 4.22 -25.62
CA GLY A 175 -10.43 4.78 -25.57
C GLY A 175 -9.81 4.52 -24.22
N LYS A 176 -8.87 3.57 -24.15
CA LYS A 176 -8.15 3.20 -22.93
C LYS A 176 -7.80 4.44 -22.09
N SER A 177 -8.36 4.51 -20.88
CA SER A 177 -7.97 5.50 -19.86
C SER A 177 -6.44 5.43 -19.69
N ALA A 178 -5.73 6.49 -20.05
CA ALA A 178 -4.27 6.57 -19.91
C ALA A 178 -3.82 6.62 -18.44
N ASP A 179 -4.72 7.00 -17.53
CA ASP A 179 -4.42 7.29 -16.12
C ASP A 179 -4.14 6.07 -15.23
N ASN A 180 -4.30 4.83 -15.74
CA ASN A 180 -4.20 3.61 -14.93
C ASN A 180 -3.44 2.44 -15.59
N LEU A 181 -2.74 2.69 -16.70
CA LEU A 181 -1.83 1.68 -17.23
C LEU A 181 -0.58 1.64 -16.35
N GLU A 182 -0.16 0.45 -15.93
CA GLU A 182 1.28 0.21 -15.73
C GLU A 182 1.96 0.76 -16.99
N SER A 183 2.71 1.85 -16.83
CA SER A 183 3.39 2.51 -17.94
C SER A 183 4.38 1.52 -18.53
N ARG A 184 3.94 0.75 -19.53
CA ARG A 184 4.84 0.14 -20.51
C ARG A 184 5.15 1.25 -21.51
N PRO A 185 6.31 1.92 -21.43
CA PRO A 185 6.64 2.98 -22.37
C PRO A 185 6.50 2.42 -23.80
N ALA A 186 5.71 3.12 -24.61
CA ALA A 186 5.48 2.75 -25.99
C ALA A 186 6.83 2.65 -26.71
N HIS A 187 7.02 1.54 -27.41
CA HIS A 187 8.19 1.31 -28.24
C HIS A 187 8.32 2.39 -29.32
N THR A 188 9.20 3.38 -29.10
CA THR A 188 9.90 4.05 -30.20
C THR A 188 11.23 3.32 -30.41
N ARG A 189 11.34 2.69 -31.58
CA ARG A 189 12.64 2.26 -32.11
C ARG A 189 13.53 3.51 -32.21
N GLU A 190 14.77 3.34 -31.75
CA GLU A 190 15.92 4.26 -31.83
C GLU A 190 16.05 5.28 -30.69
N GLY A 191 16.80 4.89 -29.64
CA GLY A 191 17.30 5.76 -28.57
C GLY A 191 16.94 5.29 -27.16
N GLY A 192 17.36 4.09 -26.76
CA GLY A 192 16.94 3.46 -25.50
C GLY A 192 17.50 4.14 -24.24
N THR A 193 16.61 4.70 -23.43
CA THR A 193 16.78 4.87 -21.97
C THR A 193 15.96 3.82 -21.19
N GLY A 194 15.52 2.75 -21.87
CA GLY A 194 14.73 1.67 -21.28
C GLY A 194 15.49 1.00 -20.13
N TRP A 195 15.08 1.31 -18.91
CA TRP A 195 15.63 0.72 -17.70
C TRP A 195 15.34 -0.79 -17.72
N SER A 196 16.40 -1.60 -17.77
CA SER A 196 16.26 -3.06 -17.74
C SER A 196 15.84 -3.51 -16.34
N ARG A 197 14.90 -4.45 -16.25
CA ARG A 197 14.57 -5.18 -15.02
C ARG A 197 15.80 -5.85 -14.39
N ASP A 198 16.80 -6.17 -15.22
CA ASP A 198 18.08 -6.74 -14.79
C ASP A 198 19.00 -5.72 -14.12
N ARG A 199 18.64 -4.42 -14.08
CA ARG A 199 19.46 -3.43 -13.39
C ARG A 199 19.47 -3.70 -11.89
N LEU A 200 20.68 -3.80 -11.37
CA LEU A 200 20.93 -3.86 -9.93
C LEU A 200 20.54 -2.53 -9.26
N PRO A 201 20.32 -2.49 -7.94
CA PRO A 201 19.74 -1.36 -7.20
C PRO A 201 20.52 -0.01 -7.20
N ALA A 202 21.42 0.23 -8.15
CA ALA A 202 22.28 1.41 -8.17
C ALA A 202 21.55 2.76 -8.44
N LEU A 203 20.28 2.73 -8.87
CA LEU A 203 19.48 3.91 -9.23
C LEU A 203 18.06 3.76 -8.69
N HIS A 204 17.90 3.88 -7.37
CA HIS A 204 16.62 3.94 -6.65
C HIS A 204 15.82 5.20 -7.00
N THR A 205 15.48 5.35 -8.27
CA THR A 205 14.69 6.47 -8.79
C THR A 205 13.24 6.24 -8.39
N ILE A 206 12.65 7.19 -7.68
CA ILE A 206 11.29 7.05 -7.20
C ILE A 206 10.32 7.15 -8.37
N GLN A 207 9.42 6.18 -8.45
CA GLN A 207 8.36 6.09 -9.42
C GLN A 207 6.99 6.31 -8.76
N PRO A 208 5.96 6.67 -9.53
CA PRO A 208 4.61 6.72 -8.99
C PRO A 208 4.09 5.31 -8.67
N LEU A 209 3.40 5.18 -7.55
CA LEU A 209 2.61 4.00 -7.21
C LEU A 209 1.22 4.12 -7.87
N PRO A 210 0.74 3.08 -8.59
CA PRO A 210 -0.60 3.10 -9.16
C PRO A 210 -1.66 3.30 -8.07
N ARG A 211 -2.62 4.20 -8.31
CA ARG A 211 -3.72 4.49 -7.37
C ARG A 211 -4.50 3.23 -7.01
N SER A 212 -4.76 2.34 -7.98
CA SER A 212 -5.44 1.07 -7.71
C SER A 212 -4.72 0.19 -6.69
N THR A 213 -3.38 0.18 -6.71
CA THR A 213 -2.57 -0.54 -5.71
C THR A 213 -2.68 0.11 -4.34
N TYR A 214 -2.65 1.45 -4.28
CA TYR A 214 -2.86 2.19 -3.05
C TYR A 214 -4.23 1.91 -2.43
N GLN A 215 -5.32 2.04 -3.20
CA GLN A 215 -6.69 1.81 -2.74
C GLN A 215 -6.88 0.39 -2.22
N ALA A 216 -6.37 -0.60 -2.95
CA ALA A 216 -6.43 -1.99 -2.52
C ALA A 216 -5.65 -2.24 -1.22
N ALA A 217 -4.50 -1.59 -1.05
CA ALA A 217 -3.69 -1.70 0.16
C ALA A 217 -4.40 -1.08 1.37
N VAL A 218 -4.94 0.14 1.22
CA VAL A 218 -5.71 0.81 2.26
C VAL A 218 -6.90 -0.03 2.69
N ALA A 219 -7.68 -0.55 1.74
CA ALA A 219 -8.85 -1.36 2.05
C ALA A 219 -8.49 -2.66 2.78
N ALA A 220 -7.38 -3.31 2.42
CA ALA A 220 -6.99 -4.59 3.00
C ALA A 220 -6.30 -4.45 4.38
N THR A 221 -5.60 -3.35 4.61
CA THR A 221 -4.73 -3.18 5.78
C THR A 221 -5.49 -2.68 7.01
N PRO A 222 -5.40 -3.38 8.16
CA PRO A 222 -5.91 -2.84 9.41
C PRO A 222 -5.07 -1.63 9.85
N GLU A 223 -5.72 -0.66 10.47
CA GLU A 223 -5.06 0.48 11.10
C GLU A 223 -3.97 0.02 12.08
N ASN A 224 -2.80 0.66 12.02
CA ASN A 224 -1.63 0.39 12.85
C ASN A 224 -1.23 -1.10 12.87
N GLY A 225 -1.35 -1.78 11.73
CA GLY A 225 -1.13 -3.22 11.63
C GLY A 225 -0.50 -3.70 10.34
N VAL A 226 -0.60 -5.01 10.14
CA VAL A 226 0.01 -5.73 9.01
C VAL A 226 -1.07 -6.53 8.30
N ALA A 227 -1.14 -6.42 6.97
CA ALA A 227 -1.95 -7.30 6.14
C ALA A 227 -1.07 -8.13 5.20
N THR A 228 -1.39 -9.41 5.06
CA THR A 228 -0.96 -10.24 3.94
C THR A 228 -2.16 -10.43 3.02
N VAL A 229 -1.98 -10.16 1.73
CA VAL A 229 -3.06 -10.20 0.75
C VAL A 229 -2.69 -11.17 -0.36
N ASP A 230 -3.41 -12.29 -0.42
CA ASP A 230 -3.30 -13.26 -1.52
C ASP A 230 -3.82 -12.65 -2.83
N ALA A 231 -2.89 -12.18 -3.65
CA ALA A 231 -3.15 -11.48 -4.89
C ALA A 231 -2.15 -11.89 -5.98
N ALA A 232 -2.67 -12.13 -7.18
CA ALA A 232 -1.82 -12.19 -8.36
C ALA A 232 -1.27 -10.79 -8.68
N VAL A 233 0.01 -10.60 -8.39
CA VAL A 233 0.77 -9.37 -8.65
C VAL A 233 1.71 -9.57 -9.83
N SER A 234 1.87 -8.54 -10.64
CA SER A 234 2.81 -8.53 -11.78
C SER A 234 4.14 -7.91 -11.37
N GLU A 235 5.20 -8.34 -12.02
CA GLU A 235 6.53 -7.74 -11.91
C GLU A 235 6.51 -6.28 -12.37
N TRP A 236 7.26 -5.40 -11.70
CA TRP A 236 7.48 -4.05 -12.18
C TRP A 236 8.62 -4.00 -13.20
N ASP A 237 8.54 -3.02 -14.10
CA ASP A 237 9.57 -2.80 -15.14
C ASP A 237 10.96 -2.56 -14.53
N ASP A 238 11.00 -1.92 -13.36
CA ASP A 238 12.19 -1.75 -12.55
C ASP A 238 11.97 -2.27 -11.13
N ARG A 239 12.60 -3.41 -10.81
CA ARG A 239 12.53 -4.06 -9.50
C ARG A 239 13.18 -3.23 -8.38
N ALA A 240 14.10 -2.33 -8.73
CA ALA A 240 14.82 -1.50 -7.77
C ALA A 240 14.18 -0.12 -7.54
N ALA A 241 13.11 0.21 -8.28
CA ALA A 241 12.41 1.47 -8.15
C ALA A 241 11.58 1.51 -6.85
N PRO A 242 11.92 2.37 -5.88
CA PRO A 242 10.93 2.79 -4.90
C PRO A 242 9.72 3.40 -5.59
N ARG A 243 8.52 3.20 -5.01
CA ARG A 243 7.29 3.84 -5.48
C ARG A 243 6.61 4.63 -4.37
N ARG A 244 5.90 5.69 -4.74
CA ARG A 244 5.13 6.51 -3.79
C ARG A 244 3.76 6.93 -4.31
N TYR A 245 2.81 7.10 -3.40
CA TYR A 245 1.52 7.76 -3.61
C TYR A 245 1.21 8.63 -2.39
N MET A 246 0.75 9.87 -2.62
CA MET A 246 0.28 10.75 -1.56
C MET A 246 -1.22 10.92 -1.68
N ASP A 247 -1.93 10.55 -0.62
CA ASP A 247 -3.35 10.83 -0.44
C ASP A 247 -3.51 12.08 0.42
N TRP A 248 -3.83 13.20 -0.23
CA TRP A 248 -3.94 14.50 0.43
C TRP A 248 -5.17 14.61 1.33
N ASP A 249 -6.23 13.84 1.06
CA ASP A 249 -7.49 13.93 1.78
C ASP A 249 -7.39 13.19 3.11
N GLU A 250 -6.83 11.98 3.09
CA GLU A 250 -6.57 11.18 4.30
C GLU A 250 -5.21 11.47 4.93
N ASN A 251 -4.45 12.41 4.35
CA ASN A 251 -3.11 12.79 4.77
C ASN A 251 -2.17 11.58 4.97
N ARG A 252 -2.19 10.66 3.99
CA ARG A 252 -1.46 9.39 4.03
C ARG A 252 -0.42 9.31 2.92
N LEU A 253 0.82 9.05 3.30
CA LEU A 253 1.91 8.73 2.39
C LEU A 253 2.05 7.21 2.27
N ALA A 254 1.79 6.68 1.07
CA ALA A 254 2.09 5.29 0.76
C ALA A 254 3.44 5.18 0.05
N VAL A 255 4.31 4.32 0.57
CA VAL A 255 5.60 3.97 -0.04
C VAL A 255 5.63 2.49 -0.35
N ALA A 256 6.18 2.12 -1.50
CA ALA A 256 6.13 0.74 -1.97
C ALA A 256 7.43 0.28 -2.63
N ALA A 257 7.66 -1.03 -2.60
CA ALA A 257 8.77 -1.68 -3.30
C ALA A 257 8.34 -3.06 -3.82
N GLU A 258 8.92 -3.47 -4.95
CA GLU A 258 9.02 -4.90 -5.26
C GLU A 258 10.04 -5.49 -4.28
N VAL A 259 9.62 -6.45 -3.47
CA VAL A 259 10.43 -7.03 -2.41
C VAL A 259 11.26 -8.14 -3.01
N ASP A 260 12.57 -7.96 -3.04
CA ASP A 260 13.53 -9.03 -3.36
C ASP A 260 14.19 -9.58 -2.10
N ASN A 261 14.67 -8.72 -1.20
CA ASN A 261 15.24 -9.09 0.10
C ASN A 261 15.11 -7.91 1.10
N PRO A 262 15.36 -8.12 2.40
CA PRO A 262 15.22 -7.07 3.41
C PRO A 262 16.05 -5.80 3.14
N ILE A 263 17.27 -5.95 2.61
CA ILE A 263 18.16 -4.80 2.37
C ILE A 263 17.61 -3.93 1.25
N GLN A 264 17.24 -4.53 0.12
CA GLN A 264 16.66 -3.80 -1.01
C GLN A 264 15.35 -3.12 -0.59
N TRP A 265 14.51 -3.79 0.19
CA TRP A 265 13.26 -3.21 0.67
C TRP A 265 13.51 -2.05 1.64
N ALA A 266 14.48 -2.18 2.55
CA ALA A 266 14.89 -1.11 3.46
C ALA A 266 15.35 0.13 2.69
N VAL A 267 16.23 -0.04 1.70
CA VAL A 267 16.77 1.08 0.93
C VAL A 267 15.66 1.78 0.12
N CYS A 268 14.77 1.02 -0.53
CA CYS A 268 13.65 1.61 -1.27
C CYS A 268 12.69 2.37 -0.34
N THR A 269 12.42 1.82 0.85
CA THR A 269 11.55 2.47 1.84
C THR A 269 12.19 3.74 2.37
N ALA A 270 13.47 3.68 2.79
CA ALA A 270 14.24 4.83 3.24
C ALA A 270 14.27 5.93 2.18
N ARG A 271 14.55 5.56 0.92
CA ARG A 271 14.62 6.51 -0.18
C ARG A 271 13.28 7.18 -0.49
N SER A 272 12.18 6.42 -0.42
CA SER A 272 10.84 6.97 -0.64
C SER A 272 10.42 7.93 0.47
N LEU A 273 10.69 7.56 1.73
CA LEU A 273 10.30 8.35 2.89
C LEU A 273 11.12 9.62 3.01
N GLY A 274 12.42 9.58 2.72
CA GLY A 274 13.30 10.75 2.79
C GLY A 274 13.48 11.46 1.46
N ASP A 275 12.56 11.32 0.51
CA ASP A 275 12.63 12.07 -0.76
C ASP A 275 12.42 13.58 -0.56
N THR A 276 12.98 14.39 -1.45
CA THR A 276 12.79 15.85 -1.45
C THR A 276 11.31 16.23 -1.50
N PHE A 277 10.44 15.46 -2.17
CA PHE A 277 8.99 15.67 -2.13
C PHE A 277 8.44 15.69 -0.70
N VAL A 278 8.90 14.79 0.17
CA VAL A 278 8.42 14.68 1.56
C VAL A 278 8.83 15.92 2.35
N TRP A 279 10.08 16.35 2.21
CA TRP A 279 10.59 17.55 2.86
C TRP A 279 9.87 18.81 2.38
N ASP A 280 9.71 18.97 1.06
CA ASP A 280 9.14 20.17 0.46
C ASP A 280 7.64 20.32 0.73
N ASN A 281 6.90 19.22 0.95
CA ASN A 281 5.44 19.27 0.98
C ASN A 281 4.78 18.71 2.25
N LEU A 282 5.45 17.83 3.00
CA LEU A 282 4.85 17.15 4.16
C LEU A 282 5.51 17.57 5.48
N LEU A 283 6.81 17.83 5.48
CA LEU A 283 7.57 18.26 6.66
C LEU A 283 7.82 19.77 6.65
N THR A 284 6.78 20.55 6.34
CA THR A 284 6.85 22.01 6.37
C THR A 284 6.71 22.53 7.79
N ASP A 285 7.29 23.71 8.03
CA ASP A 285 7.20 24.44 9.29
C ASP A 285 5.77 24.52 9.83
N ASP A 286 4.81 24.92 8.98
CA ASP A 286 3.41 25.06 9.35
C ASP A 286 2.82 23.74 9.85
N ARG A 287 3.09 22.62 9.16
CA ARG A 287 2.53 21.31 9.52
C ARG A 287 3.11 20.77 10.81
N LEU A 288 4.40 21.02 11.05
CA LEU A 288 5.10 20.60 12.28
C LEU A 288 4.66 21.44 13.50
N ASP A 289 4.24 22.69 13.28
CA ASP A 289 3.69 23.58 14.31
C ASP A 289 2.20 23.28 14.61
N GLU A 290 1.40 22.97 13.58
CA GLU A 290 -0.01 22.65 13.73
C GLU A 290 -0.26 21.35 14.48
N ASN A 291 0.58 20.33 14.25
CA ASN A 291 0.35 18.96 14.71
C ASN A 291 1.19 18.57 15.93
N GLY A 292 2.01 19.47 16.48
CA GLY A 292 2.74 19.15 17.69
C GLY A 292 3.73 20.19 18.19
N ASP A 293 4.48 19.76 19.19
CA ASP A 293 5.53 20.54 19.83
C ASP A 293 6.89 20.39 19.14
N PHE A 294 6.97 19.87 17.91
CA PHE A 294 8.25 19.48 17.31
C PHE A 294 9.26 20.63 17.25
N ARG A 295 8.88 21.79 16.69
CA ARG A 295 9.79 22.94 16.59
C ARG A 295 10.17 23.50 17.95
N ARG A 296 9.20 23.55 18.87
CA ARG A 296 9.44 23.95 20.26
C ARG A 296 10.45 23.02 20.93
N LEU A 297 10.30 21.71 20.76
CA LEU A 297 11.23 20.72 21.29
C LEU A 297 12.60 20.79 20.60
N LEU A 298 12.65 21.08 19.30
CA LEU A 298 13.92 21.26 18.59
C LEU A 298 14.73 22.43 19.17
N GLN A 299 14.06 23.53 19.50
CA GLN A 299 14.69 24.73 20.07
C GLN A 299 14.96 24.63 21.57
N GLU A 300 14.00 24.13 22.36
CA GLU A 300 14.03 24.19 23.82
C GLU A 300 14.57 22.91 24.46
N ALA A 301 14.39 21.75 23.82
CA ALA A 301 14.68 20.45 24.41
C ALA A 301 15.08 19.37 23.36
N PRO A 302 16.09 19.61 22.50
CA PRO A 302 16.45 18.68 21.42
C PRO A 302 16.88 17.30 21.93
N GLY A 303 17.38 17.22 23.16
CA GLY A 303 17.67 15.97 23.84
C GLY A 303 16.44 15.07 24.03
N VAL A 304 15.22 15.62 24.12
CA VAL A 304 13.98 14.82 24.17
C VAL A 304 13.71 14.18 22.81
N LEU A 305 13.87 14.93 21.71
CA LEU A 305 13.68 14.41 20.35
C LEU A 305 14.70 13.30 20.04
N GLN A 306 15.97 13.52 20.39
CA GLN A 306 17.03 12.55 20.20
C GLN A 306 16.85 11.30 21.08
N ASN A 307 16.64 11.49 22.39
CA ASN A 307 16.73 10.41 23.37
C ASN A 307 15.40 9.74 23.73
N SER A 308 14.26 10.37 23.45
CA SER A 308 12.94 9.75 23.60
C SER A 308 12.40 9.32 22.23
N ALA A 309 12.26 10.26 21.30
CA ALA A 309 11.64 10.01 19.99
C ALA A 309 12.55 9.31 18.96
N CYS A 310 13.82 9.06 19.28
CA CYS A 310 14.82 8.43 18.39
C CYS A 310 15.13 9.25 17.14
N LEU A 311 14.96 10.58 17.19
CA LEU A 311 15.34 11.45 16.07
C LEU A 311 16.85 11.68 16.06
N GLY A 312 17.56 10.70 15.50
CA GLY A 312 18.98 10.80 15.24
C GLY A 312 19.30 11.84 14.16
N TRP A 313 20.58 12.19 14.03
CA TRP A 313 21.11 13.24 13.13
C TRP A 313 20.66 14.68 13.42
N ILE A 314 19.79 14.90 14.42
CA ILE A 314 19.52 16.24 14.99
C ILE A 314 20.80 16.89 15.56
N ALA A 315 21.75 16.09 16.03
CA ALA A 315 23.05 16.57 16.52
C ALA A 315 24.19 15.77 15.87
N GLU A 316 25.19 16.47 15.36
CA GLU A 316 26.45 15.89 14.88
C GLU A 316 27.61 16.69 15.48
N GLU A 317 28.60 16.02 16.08
CA GLU A 317 29.77 16.68 16.69
C GLU A 317 29.49 17.83 17.68
N ASP A 318 28.41 17.71 18.47
CA ASP A 318 27.87 18.74 19.38
C ASP A 318 27.17 19.95 18.68
N GLU A 319 27.05 19.92 17.36
CA GLU A 319 26.30 20.88 16.55
C GLU A 319 24.88 20.38 16.27
N LEU A 320 23.91 21.07 16.86
CA LEU A 320 22.49 20.86 16.65
C LEU A 320 22.07 21.44 15.30
N VAL A 321 21.12 20.79 14.63
CA VAL A 321 20.45 21.41 13.48
C VAL A 321 19.71 22.67 13.93
N ASP A 322 19.85 23.75 13.18
CA ASP A 322 19.20 25.03 13.47
C ASP A 322 17.72 25.01 13.06
N ASP A 323 17.38 24.27 12.00
CA ASP A 323 16.03 24.15 11.47
C ASP A 323 15.77 22.81 10.75
N ILE A 324 14.53 22.66 10.26
CA ILE A 324 14.06 21.45 9.58
C ILE A 324 14.74 21.24 8.21
N GLY A 325 15.14 22.32 7.54
CA GLY A 325 15.83 22.27 6.25
C GLY A 325 17.23 21.68 6.39
N GLU A 326 17.99 22.13 7.39
CA GLU A 326 19.31 21.56 7.69
C GLU A 326 19.20 20.06 8.07
N PHE A 327 18.16 19.70 8.83
CA PHE A 327 17.91 18.29 9.12
C PHE A 327 17.59 17.49 7.84
N GLY A 328 16.82 18.07 6.93
CA GLY A 328 16.56 17.52 5.59
C GLY A 328 17.83 17.27 4.80
N ASP A 329 18.74 18.25 4.76
CA ASP A 329 20.02 18.14 4.06
C ASP A 329 20.89 17.00 4.63
N ARG A 330 20.94 16.85 5.97
CA ARG A 330 21.66 15.74 6.61
C ARG A 330 21.06 14.38 6.21
N ILE A 331 19.74 14.26 6.18
CA ILE A 331 19.07 13.02 5.76
C ILE A 331 19.30 12.72 4.27
N GLN A 332 19.28 13.74 3.40
CA GLN A 332 19.61 13.55 1.98
C GLN A 332 21.04 13.05 1.82
N ALA A 333 22.02 13.61 2.53
CA ALA A 333 23.41 13.16 2.47
C ALA A 333 23.55 11.69 2.89
N VAL A 334 22.83 11.24 3.93
CA VAL A 334 22.80 9.82 4.33
C VAL A 334 22.17 8.95 3.25
N LEU A 335 21.09 9.39 2.61
CA LEU A 335 20.44 8.65 1.52
C LEU A 335 21.31 8.53 0.27
N GLU A 336 22.05 9.59 -0.07
CA GLU A 336 23.03 9.58 -1.15
C GLU A 336 24.12 8.55 -0.86
N GLU A 337 24.69 8.57 0.35
CA GLU A 337 25.68 7.59 0.80
C GLU A 337 25.15 6.14 0.78
N ILE A 338 23.88 5.90 1.17
CA ILE A 338 23.24 4.58 1.04
C ILE A 338 23.15 4.15 -0.44
N CYS A 339 22.78 5.07 -1.34
CA CYS A 339 22.72 4.79 -2.78
C CYS A 339 24.11 4.51 -3.38
N GLU A 340 25.15 5.18 -2.87
CA GLU A 340 26.52 4.89 -3.28
C GLU A 340 27.02 3.55 -2.73
N MET A 341 26.79 3.24 -1.46
CA MET A 341 27.16 1.93 -0.89
C MET A 341 26.44 0.77 -1.58
N THR A 342 25.16 0.93 -1.93
CA THR A 342 24.44 -0.08 -2.70
C THR A 342 25.00 -0.24 -4.11
N ARG A 343 25.39 0.85 -4.77
CA ARG A 343 26.11 0.81 -6.05
C ARG A 343 27.45 0.08 -5.92
N ASP A 344 28.24 0.38 -4.91
CA ASP A 344 29.54 -0.26 -4.68
C ASP A 344 29.37 -1.75 -4.41
N MET A 345 28.38 -2.12 -3.59
CA MET A 345 28.03 -3.52 -3.33
C MET A 345 27.70 -4.27 -4.63
N THR A 346 27.03 -3.61 -5.57
CA THR A 346 26.69 -4.22 -6.88
C THR A 346 27.89 -4.40 -7.80
N HIS A 347 28.98 -3.67 -7.55
CA HIS A 347 30.27 -3.85 -8.23
C HIS A 347 31.25 -4.75 -7.45
N GLY A 348 30.81 -5.34 -6.33
CA GLY A 348 31.69 -6.15 -5.46
C GLY A 348 32.70 -5.33 -4.67
N GLU A 349 32.46 -4.02 -4.54
CA GLU A 349 33.30 -3.08 -3.79
C GLU A 349 32.72 -2.89 -2.38
N TYR A 350 33.55 -3.09 -1.36
CA TYR A 350 33.13 -3.09 0.06
C TYR A 350 33.80 -1.97 0.88
N ARG A 351 34.40 -0.99 0.20
CA ARG A 351 35.11 0.16 0.80
C ARG A 351 36.08 -0.25 1.93
N GLU A 352 36.00 0.38 3.09
CA GLU A 352 36.83 0.11 4.28
C GLU A 352 36.43 -1.15 5.07
N TYR A 353 35.36 -1.85 4.68
CA TYR A 353 34.81 -2.96 5.46
C TYR A 353 35.54 -4.27 5.15
N ASN A 354 35.87 -5.01 6.21
CA ASN A 354 36.65 -6.26 6.12
C ASN A 354 35.85 -7.46 5.58
N SER A 355 34.54 -7.32 5.37
CA SER A 355 33.69 -8.37 4.81
C SER A 355 32.45 -7.79 4.12
N ARG A 356 31.90 -8.56 3.17
CA ARG A 356 30.60 -8.28 2.53
C ARG A 356 29.48 -8.15 3.56
N THR A 357 29.50 -9.00 4.59
CA THR A 357 28.54 -8.99 5.70
C THR A 357 28.58 -7.67 6.45
N ALA A 358 29.76 -7.19 6.84
CA ALA A 358 29.90 -5.91 7.54
C ALA A 358 29.42 -4.73 6.68
N PHE A 359 29.66 -4.77 5.37
CA PHE A 359 29.18 -3.75 4.44
C PHE A 359 27.65 -3.76 4.28
N ARG A 360 27.05 -4.95 4.13
CA ARG A 360 25.59 -5.14 4.06
C ARG A 360 24.90 -4.68 5.34
N THR A 361 25.46 -5.05 6.49
CA THR A 361 25.04 -4.59 7.82
C THR A 361 25.00 -3.08 7.89
N LYS A 362 26.03 -2.41 7.34
CA LYS A 362 26.07 -0.95 7.33
C LYS A 362 24.92 -0.35 6.53
N ILE A 363 24.72 -0.81 5.29
CA ILE A 363 23.63 -0.34 4.41
C ILE A 363 22.27 -0.51 5.09
N LEU A 364 22.01 -1.69 5.67
CA LEU A 364 20.75 -1.99 6.34
C LEU A 364 20.54 -1.10 7.56
N THR A 365 21.57 -0.93 8.39
CA THR A 365 21.50 -0.13 9.63
C THR A 365 21.18 1.33 9.34
N GLU A 366 21.86 1.93 8.37
CA GLU A 366 21.59 3.32 7.97
C GLU A 366 20.19 3.47 7.38
N SER A 367 19.76 2.52 6.54
CA SER A 367 18.42 2.52 5.96
C SER A 367 17.33 2.42 7.03
N LEU A 368 17.48 1.52 8.01
CA LEU A 368 16.57 1.38 9.14
C LEU A 368 16.53 2.64 10.01
N GLY A 369 17.68 3.29 10.22
CA GLY A 369 17.76 4.55 10.94
C GLY A 369 16.98 5.66 10.23
N VAL A 370 17.14 5.80 8.91
CA VAL A 370 16.36 6.77 8.12
C VAL A 370 14.86 6.44 8.17
N ILE A 371 14.48 5.17 8.01
CA ILE A 371 13.07 4.75 8.12
C ILE A 371 12.50 5.16 9.48
N GLY A 372 13.20 4.86 10.58
CA GLY A 372 12.76 5.19 11.93
C GLY A 372 12.58 6.71 12.12
N VAL A 373 13.57 7.50 11.70
CA VAL A 373 13.52 8.97 11.79
C VAL A 373 12.38 9.56 10.96
N MET A 374 12.28 9.19 9.68
CA MET A 374 11.25 9.72 8.80
C MET A 374 9.85 9.31 9.25
N THR A 375 9.68 8.09 9.75
CA THR A 375 8.40 7.63 10.32
C THR A 375 7.96 8.51 11.50
N ARG A 376 8.89 8.84 12.39
CA ARG A 376 8.61 9.71 13.54
C ARG A 376 8.36 11.16 13.12
N LEU A 377 9.10 11.69 12.15
CA LEU A 377 8.87 13.04 11.63
C LEU A 377 7.51 13.18 10.94
N LEU A 378 7.11 12.18 10.14
CA LEU A 378 5.80 12.15 9.50
C LEU A 378 4.67 12.07 10.53
N ASP A 379 4.84 11.29 11.59
CA ASP A 379 3.92 11.27 12.73
C ASP A 379 3.79 12.65 13.40
N PHE A 380 4.89 13.38 13.60
CA PHE A 380 4.85 14.77 14.10
C PHE A 380 4.12 15.73 13.15
N ALA A 381 4.19 15.48 11.84
CA ALA A 381 3.47 16.25 10.83
C ALA A 381 2.02 15.78 10.61
N GLY A 382 1.55 14.82 11.43
CA GLY A 382 0.21 14.22 11.36
C GLY A 382 -0.02 13.34 10.14
N VAL A 383 1.04 12.91 9.43
CA VAL A 383 0.98 12.12 8.19
C VAL A 383 1.05 10.63 8.50
N ASP A 384 0.03 9.88 8.08
CA ASP A 384 0.00 8.42 8.18
C ASP A 384 0.92 7.78 7.11
N VAL A 385 1.55 6.65 7.43
CA VAL A 385 2.51 5.97 6.56
C VAL A 385 2.06 4.56 6.25
N LEU A 386 1.78 4.26 4.98
CA LEU A 386 1.47 2.92 4.50
C LEU A 386 2.64 2.33 3.72
N ARG A 387 3.21 1.22 4.21
CA ARG A 387 4.35 0.53 3.57
C ARG A 387 3.85 -0.69 2.80
N ILE A 388 4.07 -0.71 1.49
CA ILE A 388 3.56 -1.74 0.60
C ILE A 388 4.72 -2.57 0.05
N GLY A 389 4.70 -3.88 0.29
CA GLY A 389 5.61 -4.84 -0.33
C GLY A 389 4.89 -5.67 -1.38
N GLN A 390 5.42 -5.76 -2.61
CA GLN A 390 4.93 -6.70 -3.61
C GLN A 390 5.96 -7.81 -3.87
N MET A 391 5.53 -9.07 -3.83
CA MET A 391 6.37 -10.25 -4.07
C MET A 391 5.87 -11.03 -5.31
N PRO A 392 6.12 -10.53 -6.54
CA PRO A 392 5.59 -11.15 -7.76
C PRO A 392 6.16 -12.54 -8.05
N ARG A 393 7.37 -12.83 -7.58
CA ARG A 393 8.04 -14.13 -7.71
C ARG A 393 7.94 -15.01 -6.46
N PHE A 394 6.92 -14.79 -5.62
CA PHE A 394 6.75 -15.50 -4.35
C PHE A 394 6.91 -17.02 -4.45
N LYS A 395 6.28 -17.64 -5.45
CA LYS A 395 6.29 -19.11 -5.62
C LYS A 395 7.65 -19.69 -6.03
N SER A 396 8.51 -18.90 -6.68
CA SER A 396 9.81 -19.39 -7.18
C SER A 396 10.99 -18.96 -6.32
N ASP A 397 10.91 -17.77 -5.71
CA ASP A 397 12.07 -17.08 -5.15
C ASP A 397 12.04 -16.94 -3.62
N PHE A 398 10.98 -17.41 -2.95
CA PHE A 398 10.78 -17.29 -1.50
C PHE A 398 10.63 -18.64 -0.83
N ASP A 399 11.77 -19.21 -0.44
CA ASP A 399 11.82 -20.31 0.50
C ASP A 399 11.49 -19.85 1.94
N ASP A 400 11.42 -20.80 2.87
CA ASP A 400 11.01 -20.52 4.24
C ASP A 400 12.01 -19.66 5.02
N GLU A 401 13.29 -19.73 4.67
CA GLU A 401 14.35 -18.90 5.25
C GLU A 401 14.12 -17.44 4.86
N LYS A 402 13.99 -17.18 3.55
CA LYS A 402 13.70 -15.84 3.04
C LYS A 402 12.39 -15.27 3.57
N LEU A 403 11.34 -16.09 3.70
CA LEU A 403 10.09 -15.65 4.34
C LEU A 403 10.29 -15.24 5.80
N SER A 404 11.09 -16.00 6.55
CA SER A 404 11.41 -15.67 7.95
C SER A 404 12.19 -14.37 8.03
N SER A 405 13.11 -14.15 7.09
CA SER A 405 13.91 -12.94 6.94
C SER A 405 13.06 -11.69 6.64
N ILE A 406 12.05 -11.82 5.76
CA ILE A 406 11.08 -10.74 5.50
C ILE A 406 10.19 -10.49 6.73
N ALA A 407 9.71 -11.55 7.39
CA ALA A 407 8.86 -11.40 8.58
C ALA A 407 9.62 -10.71 9.73
N LYS A 408 10.88 -11.10 9.96
CA LYS A 408 11.79 -10.45 10.92
C LYS A 408 12.03 -8.99 10.57
N PHE A 409 12.21 -8.67 9.29
CA PHE A 409 12.35 -7.28 8.83
C PHE A 409 11.11 -6.43 9.16
N VAL A 410 9.91 -6.93 8.88
CA VAL A 410 8.64 -6.24 9.21
C VAL A 410 8.49 -6.07 10.72
N GLY A 411 8.78 -7.12 11.50
CA GLY A 411 8.75 -7.08 12.96
C GLY A 411 9.70 -6.02 13.55
N ILE A 412 10.95 -6.00 13.10
CA ILE A 412 11.95 -5.01 13.52
C ILE A 412 11.48 -3.60 13.18
N ASN A 413 11.08 -3.33 11.93
CA ASN A 413 10.62 -2.00 11.55
C ASN A 413 9.33 -1.58 12.27
N SER A 414 8.45 -2.52 12.59
CA SER A 414 7.25 -2.24 13.39
C SER A 414 7.62 -1.83 14.80
N ALA A 415 8.56 -2.53 15.43
CA ALA A 415 9.07 -2.12 16.74
C ALA A 415 9.79 -0.76 16.69
N ILE A 416 10.58 -0.51 15.65
CA ILE A 416 11.23 0.79 15.37
C ILE A 416 10.19 1.92 15.28
N GLY A 417 9.13 1.69 14.50
CA GLY A 417 8.05 2.62 14.26
C GLY A 417 7.00 2.69 15.37
N SER A 418 7.17 1.97 16.48
CA SER A 418 6.20 1.99 17.59
C SER A 418 6.58 3.00 18.66
N LYS A 419 5.58 3.68 19.24
CA LYS A 419 5.76 4.67 20.30
C LYS A 419 4.82 4.44 21.50
N TYR A 420 5.25 4.90 22.66
CA TYR A 420 4.42 5.11 23.85
C TYR A 420 4.62 6.56 24.30
N GLY A 421 3.61 7.40 24.06
CA GLY A 421 3.80 8.85 24.14
C GLY A 421 4.93 9.31 23.23
N MET A 422 5.96 9.96 23.78
CA MET A 422 7.12 10.42 23.02
C MET A 422 8.17 9.31 22.78
N ALA A 423 8.18 8.28 23.62
CA ALA A 423 9.25 7.30 23.68
C ALA A 423 9.10 6.21 22.61
N SER A 424 10.20 5.87 21.95
CA SER A 424 10.25 4.70 21.06
C SER A 424 10.14 3.41 21.86
N VAL A 425 9.19 2.55 21.47
CA VAL A 425 8.94 1.26 22.12
C VAL A 425 10.14 0.33 21.97
N PHE A 426 10.80 0.31 20.80
CA PHE A 426 11.99 -0.51 20.63
C PHE A 426 13.06 -0.20 21.66
N ARG A 427 13.35 1.10 21.87
CA ARG A 427 14.38 1.52 22.82
C ARG A 427 13.99 1.20 24.27
N GLN A 428 12.70 1.18 24.57
CA GLN A 428 12.23 0.84 25.90
C GLN A 428 12.20 -0.67 26.18
N LEU A 429 11.93 -1.50 25.16
CA LEU A 429 11.72 -2.93 25.33
C LEU A 429 12.89 -3.82 24.89
N PHE A 430 13.61 -3.46 23.83
CA PHE A 430 14.54 -4.35 23.12
C PHE A 430 15.98 -3.84 23.04
N GLU A 431 16.24 -2.58 23.40
CA GLU A 431 17.60 -2.03 23.44
C GLU A 431 18.34 -2.52 24.69
N ASP A 432 19.51 -3.09 24.50
CA ASP A 432 20.31 -3.74 25.55
C ASP A 432 21.69 -3.08 25.73
N ARG A 433 22.04 -2.09 24.90
CA ARG A 433 23.33 -1.42 24.99
C ARG A 433 23.31 -0.35 26.08
N ASP A 434 24.11 -0.58 27.12
CA ASP A 434 24.28 0.32 28.27
C ASP A 434 24.57 1.78 27.86
N GLU A 435 25.32 1.98 26.78
CA GLU A 435 25.64 3.33 26.31
C GLU A 435 24.43 4.07 25.75
N VAL A 436 23.50 3.38 25.08
CA VAL A 436 22.26 3.96 24.54
C VAL A 436 21.24 4.13 25.65
N LEU A 437 21.09 3.11 26.51
CA LEU A 437 20.16 3.14 27.65
C LEU A 437 20.49 4.24 28.65
N ARG A 438 21.78 4.56 28.86
CA ARG A 438 22.21 5.67 29.74
C ARG A 438 21.59 7.01 29.36
N TRP A 439 21.35 7.23 28.07
CA TRP A 439 20.76 8.47 27.56
C TRP A 439 19.26 8.35 27.33
N SER A 440 18.72 7.13 27.32
CA SER A 440 17.29 6.90 27.22
C SER A 440 16.57 7.55 28.39
N MET A 441 15.45 8.20 28.09
CA MET A 441 14.58 8.76 29.11
C MET A 441 13.65 7.67 29.63
N ASP A 442 13.51 7.60 30.96
CA ASP A 442 12.52 6.72 31.60
C ASP A 442 11.10 7.12 31.18
N VAL A 443 10.23 6.11 31.08
CA VAL A 443 8.82 6.29 30.74
C VAL A 443 7.98 6.08 31.99
N ASP A 444 7.12 7.05 32.28
CA ASP A 444 6.07 6.89 33.28
C ASP A 444 4.88 6.19 32.62
N VAL A 445 4.64 4.93 33.00
CA VAL A 445 3.59 4.09 32.39
C VAL A 445 2.26 4.37 33.07
N ASP A 446 1.28 4.84 32.30
CA ASP A 446 -0.09 4.91 32.77
C ASP A 446 -0.67 3.50 32.86
N ALA A 447 -0.91 3.02 34.07
CA ALA A 447 -1.49 1.69 34.30
C ALA A 447 -2.94 1.55 33.78
N ALA A 448 -3.66 2.65 33.54
CA ALA A 448 -4.97 2.64 32.90
C ALA A 448 -4.87 2.53 31.37
N GLU A 449 -3.79 3.04 30.79
CA GLU A 449 -3.49 3.03 29.36
C GLU A 449 -2.03 2.61 29.09
N PRO A 450 -1.68 1.32 29.32
CA PRO A 450 -0.31 0.85 29.18
C PRO A 450 0.03 0.43 27.74
N PHE A 451 -0.78 0.84 26.75
CA PHE A 451 -0.62 0.45 25.37
C PHE A 451 -0.10 1.60 24.52
N GLY A 452 1.00 1.35 23.81
CA GLY A 452 1.49 2.23 22.75
C GLY A 452 0.83 1.92 21.41
N GLU A 453 1.30 2.61 20.38
CA GLU A 453 0.81 2.47 19.01
C GLU A 453 1.95 2.25 18.02
N LEU A 454 1.66 1.45 16.98
CA LEU A 454 2.50 1.34 15.80
C LEU A 454 2.20 2.51 14.87
N ILE A 455 3.23 3.25 14.46
CA ILE A 455 3.07 4.36 13.51
C ILE A 455 3.08 3.81 12.08
N GLY A 456 1.94 3.98 11.43
CA GLY A 456 1.72 3.50 10.07
C GLY A 456 1.45 2.00 10.00
N SER A 457 1.27 1.51 8.79
CA SER A 457 0.81 0.15 8.56
C SER A 457 1.57 -0.54 7.42
N TRP A 458 1.40 -1.86 7.30
CA TRP A 458 2.07 -2.68 6.30
C TRP A 458 1.06 -3.47 5.46
N CYS A 459 1.24 -3.47 4.14
CA CYS A 459 0.48 -4.31 3.22
C CYS A 459 1.44 -5.14 2.36
N LEU A 460 1.35 -6.46 2.43
CA LEU A 460 2.18 -7.36 1.64
C LEU A 460 1.32 -8.12 0.64
N PHE A 461 1.55 -7.87 -0.66
CA PHE A 461 0.88 -8.58 -1.75
C PHE A 461 1.77 -9.69 -2.30
N ALA A 462 1.22 -10.90 -2.39
CA ALA A 462 1.85 -12.01 -3.08
C ALA A 462 0.82 -13.04 -3.53
N ASP A 463 1.19 -13.89 -4.49
CA ASP A 463 0.43 -15.09 -4.83
C ASP A 463 0.77 -16.20 -3.81
N TYR A 464 0.29 -16.04 -2.58
CA TYR A 464 0.60 -16.88 -1.42
C TYR A 464 0.01 -18.29 -1.56
N GLY A 465 -1.25 -18.39 -1.99
CA GLY A 465 -2.03 -19.62 -1.89
C GLY A 465 -2.00 -20.18 -0.47
N GLU A 466 -1.84 -21.51 -0.35
CA GLU A 466 -1.80 -22.23 0.94
C GLU A 466 -0.68 -21.76 1.90
N ARG A 467 0.34 -21.03 1.42
CA ARG A 467 1.44 -20.52 2.25
C ARG A 467 1.13 -19.19 2.94
N GLN A 468 -0.05 -18.61 2.73
CA GLN A 468 -0.41 -17.31 3.33
C GLN A 468 -0.39 -17.39 4.85
N GLU A 469 -1.05 -18.39 5.42
CA GLU A 469 -1.14 -18.55 6.88
C GLU A 469 0.23 -18.88 7.50
N VAL A 470 1.06 -19.66 6.80
CA VAL A 470 2.45 -19.92 7.21
C VAL A 470 3.26 -18.64 7.32
N PHE A 471 3.09 -17.71 6.36
CA PHE A 471 3.77 -16.42 6.40
C PHE A 471 3.18 -15.48 7.45
N ALA A 472 1.85 -15.49 7.63
CA ALA A 472 1.18 -14.74 8.69
C ALA A 472 1.67 -15.16 10.08
N GLU A 473 1.85 -16.47 10.31
CA GLU A 473 2.35 -16.97 11.59
C GLU A 473 3.81 -16.55 11.84
N LYS A 474 4.64 -16.51 10.80
CA LYS A 474 5.98 -15.93 10.89
C LYS A 474 5.94 -14.46 11.24
N LEU A 475 5.00 -13.69 10.68
CA LEU A 475 4.81 -12.28 11.03
C LEU A 475 4.39 -12.13 12.50
N ARG A 476 3.38 -12.88 12.96
CA ARG A 476 2.92 -12.89 14.36
C ARG A 476 4.07 -13.19 15.33
N SER A 477 4.83 -14.25 15.04
CA SER A 477 6.01 -14.64 15.82
C SER A 477 7.11 -13.57 15.88
N ASN A 478 7.16 -12.64 14.91
CA ASN A 478 8.16 -11.57 14.86
C ASN A 478 7.61 -10.20 15.28
N VAL A 479 6.34 -10.08 15.70
CA VAL A 479 5.79 -8.83 16.25
C VAL A 479 6.61 -8.34 17.44
N SER A 480 7.14 -9.27 18.25
CA SER A 480 8.20 -9.00 19.23
C SER A 480 9.53 -9.50 18.67
N PRO A 481 10.32 -8.66 17.98
CA PRO A 481 11.45 -9.12 17.16
C PRO A 481 12.68 -9.55 17.96
N LYS A 482 12.71 -9.27 19.27
CA LYS A 482 13.79 -9.62 20.20
C LYS A 482 13.21 -9.99 21.56
N ASP A 483 14.05 -10.60 22.38
CA ASP A 483 13.76 -10.78 23.80
C ASP A 483 13.63 -9.42 24.49
N ILE A 484 12.63 -9.33 25.37
CA ILE A 484 12.36 -8.14 26.14
C ILE A 484 13.36 -8.08 27.29
N ARG A 485 14.03 -6.94 27.46
CA ARG A 485 14.99 -6.75 28.56
C ARG A 485 14.32 -6.89 29.93
N ASP A 486 15.07 -7.39 30.90
CA ASP A 486 14.55 -7.72 32.23
C ASP A 486 13.99 -6.51 33.00
N ASP A 487 14.56 -5.32 32.76
CA ASP A 487 14.18 -4.05 33.39
C ASP A 487 13.22 -3.20 32.52
N ALA A 488 12.64 -3.79 31.46
CA ALA A 488 11.73 -3.08 30.58
C ALA A 488 10.48 -2.59 31.33
N PRO A 489 9.96 -1.39 30.99
CA PRO A 489 8.68 -0.92 31.51
C PRO A 489 7.53 -1.82 31.06
N GLU A 490 6.45 -1.87 31.84
CA GLU A 490 5.24 -2.67 31.54
C GLU A 490 4.37 -2.00 30.46
N ILE A 491 4.92 -1.81 29.26
CA ILE A 491 4.20 -1.32 28.08
C ILE A 491 4.05 -2.43 27.05
N GLY A 492 2.97 -2.37 26.26
CA GLY A 492 2.77 -3.24 25.10
C GLY A 492 2.22 -2.49 23.90
N VAL A 493 2.35 -3.03 22.70
CA VAL A 493 1.74 -2.48 21.48
C VAL A 493 0.89 -3.55 20.83
N ARG A 494 -0.34 -3.20 20.47
CA ARG A 494 -1.25 -4.09 19.76
C ARG A 494 -0.95 -4.00 18.27
N VAL A 495 -0.54 -5.11 17.65
CA VAL A 495 -0.25 -5.18 16.23
C VAL A 495 -1.16 -6.22 15.60
N PRO A 496 -2.25 -5.81 14.92
CA PRO A 496 -3.12 -6.74 14.23
C PRO A 496 -2.42 -7.29 12.99
N VAL A 497 -2.49 -8.62 12.81
CA VAL A 497 -2.03 -9.31 11.60
C VAL A 497 -3.26 -9.90 10.90
N GLN A 498 -3.53 -9.42 9.68
CA GLN A 498 -4.73 -9.75 8.93
C GLN A 498 -4.39 -10.50 7.63
N THR A 499 -5.08 -11.61 7.36
CA THR A 499 -4.90 -12.44 6.15
C THR A 499 -6.12 -12.37 5.21
N SER A 500 -7.27 -11.95 5.72
CA SER A 500 -8.53 -11.88 4.98
C SER A 500 -9.03 -10.46 4.86
N THR A 501 -9.87 -10.16 3.86
CA THR A 501 -10.51 -8.84 3.70
C THR A 501 -12.02 -9.03 3.81
N SER A 502 -12.65 -8.27 4.69
CA SER A 502 -14.09 -8.36 4.92
C SER A 502 -14.89 -7.78 3.75
N ARG A 503 -16.13 -8.22 3.59
CA ARG A 503 -17.05 -7.64 2.58
C ARG A 503 -17.27 -6.13 2.76
N ALA A 504 -17.21 -5.63 3.99
CA ALA A 504 -17.30 -4.20 4.27
C ALA A 504 -16.10 -3.45 3.66
N GLN A 505 -14.88 -3.94 3.88
CA GLN A 505 -13.68 -3.40 3.24
C GLN A 505 -13.76 -3.47 1.70
N TYR A 506 -14.35 -4.53 1.13
CA TYR A 506 -14.61 -4.63 -0.30
C TYR A 506 -15.64 -3.60 -0.82
N ARG A 507 -16.68 -3.31 -0.03
CA ARG A 507 -17.63 -2.23 -0.36
C ARG A 507 -16.93 -0.89 -0.33
N ASP A 508 -16.20 -0.60 0.73
CA ASP A 508 -15.53 0.69 0.93
C ASP A 508 -14.51 0.93 -0.20
N LEU A 509 -13.74 -0.10 -0.57
CA LEU A 509 -12.87 -0.08 -1.75
C LEU A 509 -13.64 0.22 -3.04
N LEU A 510 -14.76 -0.46 -3.27
CA LEU A 510 -15.52 -0.30 -4.51
C LEU A 510 -16.14 1.09 -4.59
N GLU A 511 -16.65 1.62 -3.47
CA GLU A 511 -17.16 2.99 -3.38
C GLU A 511 -16.07 4.00 -3.75
N GLU A 512 -14.89 3.88 -3.15
CA GLU A 512 -13.76 4.78 -3.43
C GLU A 512 -13.24 4.66 -4.88
N ALA A 513 -13.15 3.43 -5.41
CA ALA A 513 -12.71 3.20 -6.78
C ALA A 513 -13.73 3.73 -7.83
N LEU A 514 -15.02 3.69 -7.51
CA LEU A 514 -16.09 4.15 -8.40
C LEU A 514 -16.37 5.65 -8.30
N GLU A 515 -16.07 6.29 -7.17
CA GLU A 515 -16.20 7.74 -7.02
C GLU A 515 -15.38 8.49 -8.09
N ALA A 516 -14.14 8.05 -8.34
CA ALA A 516 -13.30 8.58 -9.40
C ALA A 516 -13.87 8.37 -10.83
N LYS A 517 -14.85 7.47 -10.96
CA LYS A 517 -15.57 7.18 -12.21
C LYS A 517 -16.95 7.84 -12.26
N ASN A 518 -17.30 8.67 -11.26
CA ASN A 518 -18.64 9.24 -11.10
C ASN A 518 -19.73 8.16 -11.05
N LEU A 519 -19.41 7.02 -10.45
CA LEU A 519 -20.29 5.87 -10.30
C LEU A 519 -20.54 5.57 -8.81
N LEU A 520 -21.71 5.04 -8.51
CA LEU A 520 -22.10 4.63 -7.16
C LEU A 520 -22.16 3.11 -7.08
N ALA A 521 -21.52 2.53 -6.06
CA ALA A 521 -21.58 1.10 -5.80
C ALA A 521 -23.02 0.62 -5.51
N THR A 522 -23.29 -0.65 -5.79
CA THR A 522 -24.53 -1.33 -5.39
C THR A 522 -24.19 -2.57 -4.55
N PRO A 523 -25.09 -3.01 -3.64
CA PRO A 523 -24.89 -4.24 -2.89
C PRO A 523 -24.61 -5.46 -3.78
N GLU A 524 -25.31 -5.55 -4.91
CA GLU A 524 -25.17 -6.62 -5.90
C GLU A 524 -23.78 -6.58 -6.54
N ALA A 525 -23.29 -5.39 -6.93
CA ALA A 525 -21.96 -5.22 -7.48
C ALA A 525 -20.86 -5.64 -6.50
N VAL A 526 -21.00 -5.27 -5.22
CA VAL A 526 -20.06 -5.70 -4.18
C VAL A 526 -20.08 -7.22 -4.05
N SER A 527 -21.25 -7.85 -4.02
CA SER A 527 -21.34 -9.32 -3.90
C SER A 527 -20.76 -10.05 -5.11
N VAL A 528 -21.01 -9.55 -6.33
CA VAL A 528 -20.45 -10.13 -7.56
C VAL A 528 -18.93 -10.01 -7.58
N LEU A 529 -18.39 -8.82 -7.34
CA LEU A 529 -16.94 -8.59 -7.41
C LEU A 529 -16.22 -9.28 -6.26
N HIS A 530 -16.77 -9.27 -5.05
CA HIS A 530 -16.23 -10.02 -3.91
C HIS A 530 -16.18 -11.53 -4.18
N GLY A 531 -17.22 -12.09 -4.81
CA GLY A 531 -17.29 -13.53 -5.11
C GLY A 531 -16.44 -13.96 -6.31
N LEU A 532 -16.26 -13.09 -7.32
CA LEU A 532 -15.59 -13.46 -8.57
C LEU A 532 -14.14 -12.99 -8.68
N CYS A 533 -13.76 -11.92 -7.99
CA CYS A 533 -12.38 -11.44 -7.95
C CYS A 533 -11.61 -12.11 -6.81
N ARG A 534 -10.33 -12.39 -7.04
CA ARG A 534 -9.49 -13.10 -6.06
C ARG A 534 -9.15 -12.23 -4.84
N SER A 535 -8.98 -10.92 -5.05
CA SER A 535 -8.45 -10.00 -4.05
C SER A 535 -8.95 -8.56 -4.23
N PRO A 536 -8.80 -7.70 -3.22
CA PRO A 536 -9.07 -6.26 -3.33
C PRO A 536 -8.29 -5.62 -4.48
N LEU A 537 -7.04 -6.05 -4.68
CA LEU A 537 -6.19 -5.58 -5.77
C LEU A 537 -6.76 -5.91 -7.15
N ALA A 538 -7.40 -7.07 -7.32
CA ALA A 538 -8.06 -7.42 -8.57
C ALA A 538 -9.22 -6.47 -8.87
N ILE A 539 -10.05 -6.13 -7.88
CA ILE A 539 -11.18 -5.20 -8.09
C ILE A 539 -10.69 -3.80 -8.44
N ALA A 540 -9.75 -3.26 -7.65
CA ALA A 540 -9.21 -1.93 -7.88
C ALA A 540 -8.58 -1.82 -9.29
N ASN A 541 -7.79 -2.83 -9.69
CA ASN A 541 -7.21 -2.89 -11.03
C ASN A 541 -8.28 -3.04 -12.13
N GLY A 542 -9.29 -3.86 -11.91
CA GLY A 542 -10.36 -4.08 -12.87
C GLY A 542 -11.17 -2.81 -13.12
N VAL A 543 -11.58 -2.09 -12.06
CA VAL A 543 -12.25 -0.78 -12.16
C VAL A 543 -11.36 0.23 -12.88
N ALA A 544 -10.10 0.33 -12.46
CA ALA A 544 -9.13 1.28 -12.99
C ALA A 544 -8.88 1.09 -14.49
N ARG A 545 -8.82 -0.17 -14.96
CA ARG A 545 -8.54 -0.54 -16.37
C ARG A 545 -9.79 -0.55 -17.25
N ALA A 546 -10.95 -0.90 -16.71
CA ALA A 546 -12.16 -1.15 -17.50
C ALA A 546 -13.09 0.06 -17.63
N LEU A 547 -13.07 0.98 -16.66
CA LEU A 547 -14.08 2.04 -16.55
C LEU A 547 -13.49 3.43 -16.80
N GLU A 548 -14.29 4.26 -17.46
CA GLU A 548 -14.06 5.69 -17.66
C GLU A 548 -15.04 6.50 -16.80
N PRO A 549 -14.70 7.75 -16.44
CA PRO A 549 -15.62 8.61 -15.70
C PRO A 549 -16.89 8.95 -16.48
N GLU A 550 -18.03 8.83 -15.80
CA GLU A 550 -19.33 9.24 -16.33
C GLU A 550 -19.56 10.75 -16.15
N VAL A 551 -20.35 11.35 -17.04
CA VAL A 551 -20.69 12.78 -16.95
C VAL A 551 -21.72 13.04 -15.84
N GLU A 552 -22.64 12.10 -15.62
CA GLU A 552 -23.66 12.19 -14.57
C GLU A 552 -23.49 11.04 -13.58
N THR A 553 -23.61 11.36 -12.30
CA THR A 553 -23.51 10.37 -11.23
C THR A 553 -24.63 9.36 -11.34
N ARG A 554 -24.30 8.07 -11.38
CA ARG A 554 -25.27 6.98 -11.44
C ARG A 554 -24.75 5.70 -10.78
N HIS A 555 -25.64 4.75 -10.50
CA HIS A 555 -25.22 3.43 -10.05
C HIS A 555 -24.47 2.66 -11.15
N ILE A 556 -23.51 1.85 -10.69
CA ILE A 556 -22.86 0.83 -11.52
C ILE A 556 -23.88 -0.24 -11.93
N ARG A 557 -23.77 -0.70 -13.17
CA ARG A 557 -24.63 -1.71 -13.81
C ARG A 557 -23.87 -3.01 -13.99
N SER A 558 -24.60 -4.10 -14.16
CA SER A 558 -24.07 -5.44 -14.41
C SER A 558 -23.11 -5.51 -15.62
N VAL A 559 -23.38 -4.74 -16.68
CA VAL A 559 -22.49 -4.65 -17.85
C VAL A 559 -21.12 -4.09 -17.51
N GLU A 560 -21.03 -3.15 -16.57
CA GLU A 560 -19.74 -2.63 -16.08
C GLU A 560 -19.00 -3.69 -15.26
N LEU A 561 -19.71 -4.52 -14.48
CA LEU A 561 -19.12 -5.66 -13.77
C LEU A 561 -18.52 -6.67 -14.74
N ARG A 562 -19.21 -6.94 -15.87
CA ARG A 562 -18.66 -7.79 -16.94
C ARG A 562 -17.35 -7.21 -17.48
N ARG A 563 -17.30 -5.90 -17.78
CA ARG A 563 -16.10 -5.23 -18.28
C ARG A 563 -14.94 -5.26 -17.27
N ILE A 564 -15.24 -5.04 -15.99
CA ILE A 564 -14.26 -5.16 -14.90
C ILE A 564 -13.62 -6.55 -14.92
N ILE A 565 -14.42 -7.61 -14.93
CA ILE A 565 -13.92 -9.00 -14.95
C ILE A 565 -13.16 -9.30 -16.24
N ALA A 566 -13.63 -8.80 -17.38
CA ALA A 566 -13.00 -8.97 -18.68
C ALA A 566 -11.58 -8.34 -18.76
N ALA A 567 -11.34 -7.27 -17.99
CA ALA A 567 -10.05 -6.57 -17.92
C ALA A 567 -9.02 -7.25 -17.00
N LEU A 568 -9.39 -8.31 -16.30
CA LEU A 568 -8.52 -9.05 -15.37
C LEU A 568 -7.81 -10.21 -16.05
N SER A 569 -6.65 -10.59 -15.50
CA SER A 569 -6.01 -11.86 -15.88
C SER A 569 -6.74 -13.04 -15.21
N PRO A 570 -6.62 -14.27 -15.75
CA PRO A 570 -7.17 -15.46 -15.13
C PRO A 570 -6.73 -15.65 -13.66
N GLU A 571 -5.50 -15.26 -13.31
CA GLU A 571 -4.94 -15.39 -11.96
C GLU A 571 -5.55 -14.41 -10.94
N GLN A 572 -6.26 -13.40 -11.41
CA GLN A 572 -6.92 -12.36 -10.62
C GLN A 572 -8.40 -12.66 -10.33
N VAL A 573 -8.95 -13.74 -10.90
CA VAL A 573 -10.35 -14.16 -10.70
C VAL A 573 -10.42 -15.53 -10.03
N LEU A 574 -11.53 -15.82 -9.35
CA LEU A 574 -11.83 -17.08 -8.65
C LEU A 574 -10.71 -17.57 -7.71
N ARG A 575 -10.86 -17.29 -6.42
CA ARG A 575 -9.94 -17.75 -5.37
C ARG A 575 -9.87 -19.28 -5.30
N ASP A 576 -8.67 -19.83 -5.16
CA ASP A 576 -8.38 -21.28 -4.98
C ASP A 576 -8.91 -22.26 -6.04
N VAL A 577 -9.32 -21.75 -7.20
CA VAL A 577 -9.75 -22.59 -8.33
C VAL A 577 -8.60 -22.89 -9.30
N SER A 578 -8.69 -24.05 -9.96
CA SER A 578 -7.76 -24.44 -11.03
C SER A 578 -7.80 -23.47 -12.23
N SER A 579 -6.79 -23.55 -13.11
CA SER A 579 -6.64 -22.59 -14.21
C SER A 579 -7.78 -22.58 -15.23
N THR A 580 -8.48 -23.71 -15.43
CA THR A 580 -9.49 -23.84 -16.48
C THR A 580 -10.74 -23.00 -16.19
N PRO A 581 -11.40 -23.10 -15.01
CA PRO A 581 -12.51 -22.23 -14.62
C PRO A 581 -12.17 -20.74 -14.73
N ARG A 582 -10.97 -20.34 -14.29
CA ARG A 582 -10.49 -18.95 -14.35
C ARG A 582 -10.44 -18.42 -15.79
N LYS A 583 -9.80 -19.18 -16.68
CA LYS A 583 -9.71 -18.84 -18.10
C LYS A 583 -11.09 -18.84 -18.77
N ALA A 584 -11.96 -19.78 -18.42
CA ALA A 584 -13.32 -19.83 -18.92
C ALA A 584 -14.14 -18.61 -18.48
N LEU A 585 -14.04 -18.19 -17.20
CA LEU A 585 -14.72 -17.01 -16.67
C LEU A 585 -14.30 -15.74 -17.42
N VAL A 586 -12.99 -15.49 -17.56
CA VAL A 586 -12.47 -14.32 -18.29
C VAL A 586 -12.89 -14.35 -19.76
N ALA A 587 -12.87 -15.52 -20.41
CA ALA A 587 -13.32 -15.67 -21.79
C ALA A 587 -14.83 -15.40 -21.96
N LEU A 588 -15.66 -15.82 -21.00
CA LEU A 588 -17.10 -15.53 -20.97
C LEU A 588 -17.39 -14.06 -20.65
N ALA A 589 -16.58 -13.41 -19.81
CA ALA A 589 -16.69 -11.98 -19.53
C ALA A 589 -16.35 -11.14 -20.78
N ASN A 590 -15.38 -11.57 -21.59
CA ASN A 590 -15.03 -10.95 -22.86
C ASN A 590 -16.00 -11.27 -24.02
N ALA A 591 -17.02 -12.10 -23.80
CA ALA A 591 -17.99 -12.45 -24.83
C ALA A 591 -19.20 -11.51 -24.78
N ASP A 592 -19.64 -11.08 -25.97
CA ASP A 592 -20.88 -10.31 -26.18
C ASP A 592 -22.06 -11.18 -26.64
N GLU A 593 -21.86 -12.50 -26.69
CA GLU A 593 -22.83 -13.49 -27.16
C GLU A 593 -22.67 -14.82 -26.40
N PHE A 594 -23.63 -15.72 -26.58
CA PHE A 594 -23.53 -17.10 -26.08
C PHE A 594 -22.41 -17.85 -26.80
N LEU A 595 -21.62 -18.61 -26.05
CA LEU A 595 -20.53 -19.42 -26.59
C LEU A 595 -20.86 -20.90 -26.54
N THR A 596 -20.73 -21.59 -27.66
CA THR A 596 -20.69 -23.06 -27.66
C THR A 596 -19.47 -23.55 -26.87
N GLN A 597 -19.51 -24.79 -26.37
CA GLN A 597 -18.38 -25.38 -25.64
C GLN A 597 -17.07 -25.30 -26.43
N SER A 598 -17.12 -25.56 -27.74
CA SER A 598 -15.95 -25.50 -28.62
C SER A 598 -15.40 -24.09 -28.75
N ALA A 599 -16.27 -23.10 -28.95
CA ALA A 599 -15.86 -21.69 -29.04
C ALA A 599 -15.29 -21.17 -27.71
N LEU A 600 -15.89 -21.56 -26.58
CA LEU A 600 -15.38 -21.21 -25.25
C LEU A 600 -14.00 -21.83 -24.99
N ALA A 601 -13.81 -23.11 -25.33
CA ALA A 601 -12.52 -23.77 -25.17
C ALA A 601 -11.41 -23.09 -25.98
N GLU A 602 -11.71 -22.70 -27.22
CA GLU A 602 -10.80 -21.95 -28.09
C GLU A 602 -10.46 -20.58 -27.51
N ARG A 603 -11.47 -19.77 -27.16
CA ARG A 603 -11.27 -18.41 -26.60
C ARG A 603 -10.52 -18.43 -25.26
N ALA A 604 -10.81 -19.41 -24.40
CA ALA A 604 -10.13 -19.57 -23.12
C ALA A 604 -8.72 -20.20 -23.24
N GLY A 605 -8.34 -20.73 -24.42
CA GLY A 605 -7.06 -21.40 -24.61
C GLY A 605 -6.93 -22.67 -23.76
N VAL A 606 -8.01 -23.44 -23.61
CA VAL A 606 -8.07 -24.68 -22.83
C VAL A 606 -8.57 -25.84 -23.69
N SER A 607 -8.31 -27.08 -23.25
CA SER A 607 -8.87 -28.24 -23.96
C SER A 607 -10.38 -28.33 -23.74
N ALA A 608 -11.13 -28.71 -24.79
CA ALA A 608 -12.57 -28.93 -24.69
C ALA A 608 -12.95 -29.99 -23.64
N ARG A 609 -12.03 -30.95 -23.39
CA ARG A 609 -12.18 -31.95 -22.33
C ARG A 609 -12.12 -31.30 -20.95
N SER A 610 -11.05 -30.57 -20.63
CA SER A 610 -10.92 -29.91 -19.33
C SER A 610 -12.06 -28.92 -19.08
N LEU A 611 -12.51 -28.20 -20.12
CA LEU A 611 -13.69 -27.35 -20.01
C LEU A 611 -14.95 -28.17 -19.69
N ARG A 612 -15.14 -29.34 -20.30
CA ARG A 612 -16.29 -30.23 -19.99
C ARG A 612 -16.28 -30.67 -18.52
N ASP A 613 -15.10 -30.91 -17.98
CA ASP A 613 -14.92 -31.44 -16.63
C ASP A 613 -15.15 -30.38 -15.55
N HIS A 614 -15.00 -29.08 -15.87
CA HIS A 614 -15.06 -27.98 -14.90
C HIS A 614 -16.18 -26.94 -15.12
N LEU A 615 -16.76 -26.88 -16.33
CA LEU A 615 -17.85 -25.95 -16.63
C LEU A 615 -19.15 -26.26 -15.86
N PRO A 616 -19.49 -27.53 -15.55
CA PRO A 616 -20.61 -27.84 -14.66
C PRO A 616 -20.48 -27.14 -13.30
N ASP A 617 -19.30 -27.09 -12.70
CA ASP A 617 -19.08 -26.41 -11.41
C ASP A 617 -19.47 -24.93 -11.46
N LEU A 618 -19.16 -24.24 -12.57
CA LEU A 618 -19.53 -22.83 -12.78
C LEU A 618 -21.04 -22.64 -13.04
N VAL A 619 -21.69 -23.64 -13.63
CA VAL A 619 -23.14 -23.64 -13.87
C VAL A 619 -23.90 -23.92 -12.57
N ASP A 620 -23.46 -24.92 -11.80
CA ASP A 620 -24.03 -25.32 -10.53
C ASP A 620 -23.86 -24.22 -9.47
N ALA A 621 -22.73 -23.51 -9.49
CA ALA A 621 -22.52 -22.31 -8.70
C ALA A 621 -23.39 -21.12 -9.16
N GLY A 622 -24.13 -21.22 -10.27
CA GLY A 622 -24.97 -20.15 -10.79
C GLY A 622 -24.18 -18.98 -11.41
N ILE A 623 -22.87 -19.15 -11.66
CA ILE A 623 -22.00 -18.15 -12.29
C ILE A 623 -22.29 -18.09 -13.79
N VAL A 624 -22.49 -19.27 -14.39
CA VAL A 624 -22.69 -19.46 -15.82
C VAL A 624 -24.09 -20.01 -16.06
N ALA A 625 -24.78 -19.48 -17.08
CA ALA A 625 -26.02 -20.08 -17.57
C ALA A 625 -25.73 -20.98 -18.77
N MET A 626 -26.23 -22.22 -18.73
CA MET A 626 -26.25 -23.12 -19.88
C MET A 626 -27.63 -23.08 -20.54
N THR A 627 -27.65 -22.81 -21.84
CA THR A 627 -28.86 -22.80 -22.68
C THR A 627 -28.61 -23.59 -23.96
N ASP A 628 -29.66 -23.80 -24.77
CA ASP A 628 -29.53 -24.40 -26.11
C ASP A 628 -28.61 -23.58 -27.03
N ALA A 629 -28.50 -22.26 -26.81
CA ALA A 629 -27.61 -21.38 -27.56
C ALA A 629 -26.14 -21.47 -27.12
N GLY A 630 -25.85 -22.12 -25.99
CA GLY A 630 -24.53 -22.24 -25.40
C GLY A 630 -24.45 -21.65 -23.99
N TYR A 631 -23.23 -21.30 -23.60
CA TYR A 631 -22.87 -20.80 -22.29
C TYR A 631 -22.73 -19.28 -22.28
N ARG A 632 -23.15 -18.65 -21.19
CA ARG A 632 -22.88 -17.24 -20.91
C ARG A 632 -22.56 -17.00 -19.43
N LEU A 633 -21.74 -15.99 -19.15
CA LEU A 633 -21.63 -15.43 -17.80
C LEU A 633 -22.96 -14.75 -17.42
N GLN A 634 -23.43 -14.97 -16.19
CA GLN A 634 -24.64 -14.33 -15.66
C GLN A 634 -24.41 -12.86 -15.26
N LEU A 635 -24.04 -12.07 -16.27
CA LEU A 635 -23.99 -10.62 -16.27
C LEU A 635 -24.61 -10.12 -17.58
N SER A 636 -24.90 -8.84 -17.70
CA SER A 636 -25.55 -8.23 -18.88
C SER A 636 -24.58 -7.94 -20.01
N PHE A 637 -24.92 -8.33 -21.25
CA PHE A 637 -24.08 -8.06 -22.42
C PHE A 637 -23.94 -6.55 -22.71
N VAL A 638 -22.85 -6.18 -23.40
CA VAL A 638 -22.54 -4.77 -23.71
C VAL A 638 -23.44 -4.19 -24.80
N GLU A 639 -23.77 -4.99 -25.81
CA GLU A 639 -24.65 -4.63 -26.92
C GLU A 639 -25.76 -5.65 -27.09
N THR A 640 -27.00 -5.19 -27.18
CA THR A 640 -28.06 -5.92 -27.89
C THR A 640 -28.95 -4.91 -28.61
N ASP A 641 -28.72 -4.71 -29.91
CA ASP A 641 -29.71 -4.13 -30.82
C ASP A 641 -30.82 -5.16 -31.00
N TRP A 642 -31.88 -5.06 -30.20
CA TRP A 642 -33.10 -5.84 -30.38
C TRP A 642 -34.26 -4.88 -30.68
N ASP A 643 -34.79 -4.98 -31.91
CA ASP A 643 -35.85 -4.14 -32.47
C ASP A 643 -37.26 -4.61 -32.01
N ASP A 644 -37.39 -5.01 -30.74
CA ASP A 644 -38.62 -5.60 -30.18
C ASP A 644 -39.34 -4.66 -29.20
N GLY A 645 -38.85 -3.42 -29.01
CA GLY A 645 -39.45 -2.42 -28.14
C GLY A 645 -39.16 -2.59 -26.63
N GLU A 646 -38.28 -3.54 -26.27
CA GLU A 646 -37.72 -3.68 -24.92
C GLU A 646 -36.44 -2.86 -24.74
N LEU A 647 -36.09 -2.52 -23.49
CA LEU A 647 -34.80 -1.87 -23.20
C LEU A 647 -33.66 -2.84 -23.53
N PRO A 648 -32.59 -2.40 -24.23
CA PRO A 648 -31.41 -3.22 -24.47
C PRO A 648 -30.87 -3.86 -23.19
N GLU A 649 -30.33 -5.08 -23.28
CA GLU A 649 -29.85 -5.86 -22.13
C GLU A 649 -28.81 -5.09 -21.31
N ARG A 650 -28.02 -4.20 -21.94
CA ARG A 650 -27.05 -3.33 -21.25
C ARG A 650 -27.66 -2.42 -20.16
N TYR A 651 -28.98 -2.23 -20.18
CA TYR A 651 -29.73 -1.48 -19.16
C TYR A 651 -30.57 -2.37 -18.23
N GLN A 652 -30.50 -3.69 -18.41
CA GLN A 652 -31.14 -4.67 -17.55
C GLN A 652 -30.07 -5.32 -16.69
N ASP A 653 -30.16 -5.25 -15.37
CA ASP A 653 -29.16 -5.87 -14.50
C ASP A 653 -29.43 -7.38 -14.35
N ILE A 654 -28.55 -8.18 -14.96
CA ILE A 654 -28.49 -9.64 -14.78
C ILE A 654 -27.37 -9.91 -13.79
N HIS A 655 -27.63 -10.69 -12.75
CA HIS A 655 -26.61 -11.09 -11.78
C HIS A 655 -26.58 -12.62 -11.66
N PRO A 656 -25.48 -13.19 -11.14
CA PRO A 656 -25.42 -14.62 -10.85
C PRO A 656 -26.49 -15.07 -9.86
N GLN A 657 -26.88 -16.35 -9.91
CA GLN A 657 -28.05 -16.84 -9.16
C GLN A 657 -27.94 -16.66 -7.65
N TRP A 658 -26.74 -16.75 -7.07
CA TRP A 658 -26.56 -16.51 -5.62
C TRP A 658 -26.83 -15.06 -5.20
N VAL A 659 -26.81 -14.12 -6.15
CA VAL A 659 -27.16 -12.71 -5.92
C VAL A 659 -28.64 -12.47 -6.21
N SER A 660 -29.19 -13.08 -7.26
CA SER A 660 -30.54 -12.81 -7.75
C SER A 660 -31.66 -13.72 -7.21
N ASP A 661 -31.33 -14.93 -6.73
CA ASP A 661 -32.32 -15.93 -6.28
C ASP A 661 -32.20 -16.23 -4.76
N PRO A 662 -33.15 -15.74 -3.95
CA PRO A 662 -33.20 -16.00 -2.49
C PRO A 662 -33.37 -17.48 -2.13
N THR A 663 -33.86 -18.34 -3.03
CA THR A 663 -34.13 -19.76 -2.73
C THR A 663 -32.85 -20.60 -2.79
N VAL A 664 -31.96 -20.30 -3.74
CA VAL A 664 -30.58 -20.83 -3.76
C VAL A 664 -29.76 -20.24 -2.60
N SER A 665 -30.00 -18.97 -2.27
CA SER A 665 -29.37 -18.29 -1.13
C SER A 665 -29.84 -18.84 0.24
N ASN A 666 -31.11 -19.23 0.40
CA ASN A 666 -31.66 -19.77 1.65
C ASN A 666 -31.07 -21.12 2.08
N ASP A 667 -30.76 -22.02 1.16
CA ASP A 667 -30.16 -23.33 1.51
C ASP A 667 -28.72 -23.15 2.02
N VAL A 668 -27.99 -22.17 1.48
CA VAL A 668 -26.67 -21.79 1.98
C VAL A 668 -26.76 -21.04 3.32
N HIS A 669 -27.77 -20.20 3.51
CA HIS A 669 -28.01 -19.50 4.78
C HIS A 669 -28.46 -20.43 5.93
N ALA A 670 -29.30 -21.41 5.62
CA ALA A 670 -29.76 -22.41 6.59
C ALA A 670 -28.61 -23.35 7.01
N ALA A 671 -27.82 -23.83 6.04
CA ALA A 671 -26.62 -24.61 6.30
C ALA A 671 -25.63 -23.83 7.19
N ALA A 672 -25.45 -22.55 6.93
CA ALA A 672 -24.52 -21.73 7.68
C ALA A 672 -24.98 -21.34 9.08
N GLY A 673 -26.29 -21.09 9.26
CA GLY A 673 -26.89 -20.91 10.58
C GLY A 673 -26.71 -22.15 11.45
N ALA A 674 -26.90 -23.34 10.87
CA ALA A 674 -26.70 -24.62 11.56
C ALA A 674 -25.22 -24.84 11.94
N LEU A 675 -24.28 -24.49 11.05
CA LEU A 675 -22.83 -24.62 11.29
C LEU A 675 -22.30 -23.63 12.34
N ARG A 676 -22.83 -22.40 12.41
CA ARG A 676 -22.50 -21.45 13.49
C ARG A 676 -23.00 -21.96 14.85
N THR A 677 -24.26 -22.40 14.92
CA THR A 677 -24.83 -22.97 16.14
C THR A 677 -24.06 -24.22 16.59
N ALA A 678 -23.59 -25.04 15.64
CA ALA A 678 -22.73 -26.18 15.93
C ALA A 678 -21.34 -25.77 16.44
N ARG A 679 -20.68 -24.75 15.85
CA ARG A 679 -19.40 -24.20 16.34
C ARG A 679 -19.51 -23.61 17.75
N GLU A 680 -20.61 -22.91 18.05
CA GLU A 680 -20.90 -22.36 19.38
C GLU A 680 -21.17 -23.44 20.44
N HIS A 681 -21.81 -24.55 20.06
CA HIS A 681 -22.16 -25.62 20.99
C HIS A 681 -21.05 -26.67 21.18
N HIS A 682 -20.26 -26.95 20.13
CA HIS A 682 -19.35 -28.09 20.10
C HIS A 682 -17.86 -27.70 19.97
N GLY A 683 -17.55 -26.42 19.67
CA GLY A 683 -16.17 -25.96 19.44
C GLY A 683 -15.60 -26.39 18.08
N PRO A 684 -14.40 -25.92 17.70
CA PRO A 684 -13.81 -26.17 16.37
C PRO A 684 -13.54 -27.66 16.07
N ASP A 685 -13.38 -28.49 17.10
CA ASP A 685 -13.05 -29.92 16.99
C ASP A 685 -14.23 -30.84 17.37
N GLY A 686 -15.41 -30.28 17.66
CA GLY A 686 -16.55 -31.05 18.17
C GLY A 686 -17.35 -31.77 17.09
N PRO A 687 -17.74 -33.05 17.27
CA PRO A 687 -18.52 -33.77 16.27
C PRO A 687 -19.96 -33.22 16.19
N VAL A 688 -20.39 -32.83 14.98
CA VAL A 688 -21.75 -32.35 14.72
C VAL A 688 -22.63 -33.53 14.30
N SER A 689 -23.81 -33.68 14.92
CA SER A 689 -24.71 -34.79 14.59
C SER A 689 -25.58 -34.47 13.35
N PRO A 690 -25.86 -35.44 12.44
CA PRO A 690 -26.68 -35.20 11.25
C PRO A 690 -28.10 -34.65 11.54
N GLU A 691 -28.63 -34.95 12.73
CA GLU A 691 -29.94 -34.49 13.19
C GLU A 691 -29.97 -32.98 13.49
N GLU A 692 -28.81 -32.35 13.72
CA GLU A 692 -28.66 -30.92 14.03
C GLU A 692 -28.43 -30.04 12.79
N VAL A 693 -28.08 -30.62 11.63
CA VAL A 693 -27.66 -29.87 10.42
C VAL A 693 -28.74 -29.80 9.33
N GLY A 694 -29.77 -30.66 9.37
CA GLY A 694 -30.87 -30.65 8.42
C GLY A 694 -30.48 -31.02 6.97
N PHE A 695 -31.45 -30.96 6.04
CA PHE A 695 -31.31 -31.47 4.65
C PHE A 695 -30.18 -30.81 3.83
N ALA A 696 -29.81 -29.56 4.14
CA ALA A 696 -28.67 -28.88 3.50
C ALA A 696 -27.31 -29.30 4.11
N GLY A 697 -27.33 -29.91 5.30
CA GLY A 697 -26.15 -30.43 6.00
C GLY A 697 -25.58 -31.70 5.38
N ASP A 698 -26.40 -32.56 4.79
CA ASP A 698 -25.95 -33.85 4.23
C ASP A 698 -24.92 -33.66 3.10
N VAL A 699 -25.02 -32.58 2.32
CA VAL A 699 -24.07 -32.24 1.25
C VAL A 699 -22.74 -31.69 1.80
N LEU A 700 -22.76 -31.05 2.98
CA LEU A 700 -21.59 -30.46 3.63
C LEU A 700 -20.90 -31.42 4.62
N LEU A 701 -21.62 -32.44 5.12
CA LEU A 701 -21.07 -33.56 5.89
C LEU A 701 -20.17 -34.47 5.04
N GLU A 702 -20.26 -34.38 3.72
CA GLU A 702 -19.34 -35.03 2.78
C GLU A 702 -18.06 -34.20 2.52
N LEU A 703 -18.00 -32.93 2.96
CA LEU A 703 -16.80 -32.10 2.89
C LEU A 703 -15.93 -32.38 4.11
N THR A 704 -14.69 -32.80 3.87
CA THR A 704 -13.70 -33.07 4.92
C THR A 704 -13.30 -31.83 5.73
N GLU A 705 -13.45 -30.63 5.16
CA GLU A 705 -13.08 -29.34 5.78
C GLU A 705 -14.05 -28.21 5.34
N PRO A 706 -15.21 -28.03 6.01
CA PRO A 706 -16.24 -27.07 5.58
C PRO A 706 -15.95 -25.59 5.95
N TRP A 707 -14.90 -25.34 6.74
CA TRP A 707 -14.60 -24.03 7.34
C TRP A 707 -14.19 -22.92 6.37
N PRO A 708 -13.44 -23.18 5.28
CA PRO A 708 -13.15 -22.15 4.27
C PRO A 708 -14.40 -21.58 3.60
N LEU A 709 -15.46 -22.40 3.45
CA LEU A 709 -16.75 -21.97 2.91
C LEU A 709 -17.53 -21.10 3.90
N LEU A 710 -17.36 -21.33 5.19
CA LEU A 710 -18.04 -20.60 6.28
C LEU A 710 -17.40 -19.26 6.60
N ASP A 711 -16.07 -19.18 6.57
CA ASP A 711 -15.35 -17.99 6.99
C ASP A 711 -15.13 -16.99 5.83
N GLU A 712 -15.12 -17.46 4.57
CA GLU A 712 -14.81 -16.61 3.40
C GLU A 712 -15.99 -16.38 2.44
N VAL A 713 -16.75 -17.43 2.12
CA VAL A 713 -17.85 -17.36 1.14
C VAL A 713 -19.14 -16.87 1.80
N LEU A 714 -19.35 -17.21 3.06
CA LEU A 714 -20.57 -16.91 3.79
C LEU A 714 -20.81 -15.41 4.05
N PRO A 715 -19.80 -14.60 4.43
CA PRO A 715 -19.95 -13.16 4.54
C PRO A 715 -20.25 -12.49 3.19
N ALA A 716 -19.83 -13.10 2.07
CA ALA A 716 -20.17 -12.65 0.72
C ALA A 716 -21.68 -12.82 0.42
N LEU A 717 -22.28 -13.89 0.96
CA LEU A 717 -23.67 -14.25 0.75
C LEU A 717 -24.65 -13.51 1.68
N TRP A 718 -24.22 -13.08 2.87
CA TRP A 718 -25.07 -12.45 3.90
C TRP A 718 -25.67 -11.07 3.57
N ALA A 719 -25.36 -10.46 2.43
CA ALA A 719 -25.83 -9.12 2.09
C ALA A 719 -27.01 -9.06 1.08
N VAL A 720 -27.89 -10.07 1.07
CA VAL A 720 -29.24 -9.96 0.46
C VAL A 720 -30.27 -9.62 1.56
N THR A 721 -30.14 -8.46 2.22
CA THR A 721 -30.96 -8.08 3.40
C THR A 721 -32.13 -7.15 3.05
N ALA A 722 -33.05 -7.60 2.19
CA ALA A 722 -34.24 -6.83 1.83
C ALA A 722 -35.44 -6.94 2.81
N ARG A 723 -35.29 -7.50 4.02
CA ARG A 723 -36.39 -7.62 5.01
C ARG A 723 -36.11 -6.90 6.32
N ALA A 724 -37.08 -6.10 6.76
CA ALA A 724 -37.02 -5.28 7.99
C ALA A 724 -36.72 -6.06 9.27
N CYS A 725 -37.11 -7.34 9.34
CA CYS A 725 -36.86 -8.19 10.51
C CYS A 725 -35.38 -8.45 10.80
N TYR A 726 -34.48 -8.28 9.82
CA TYR A 726 -33.03 -8.49 9.98
C TYR A 726 -32.25 -7.20 10.22
N ARG A 727 -32.89 -6.03 10.03
CA ARG A 727 -32.27 -4.72 10.22
C ARG A 727 -32.34 -4.26 11.69
N GLU A 728 -33.29 -4.78 12.46
CA GLU A 728 -33.60 -4.33 13.83
C GLU A 728 -33.19 -5.34 14.91
N ASP A 729 -32.78 -6.55 14.53
CA ASP A 729 -32.32 -7.56 15.48
C ASP A 729 -30.81 -7.45 15.71
N ALA A 730 -30.42 -6.94 16.88
CA ALA A 730 -29.03 -6.75 17.28
C ALA A 730 -28.21 -8.05 17.31
N THR A 731 -28.86 -9.22 17.36
CA THR A 731 -28.20 -10.53 17.28
C THR A 731 -27.99 -11.05 15.85
N VAL A 732 -28.68 -10.45 14.85
CA VAL A 732 -28.51 -10.77 13.43
C VAL A 732 -27.70 -9.69 12.71
N ALA A 733 -27.83 -8.42 13.12
CA ALA A 733 -26.96 -7.33 12.66
C ALA A 733 -25.57 -7.34 13.33
N GLY A 734 -25.34 -8.27 14.26
CA GLY A 734 -24.14 -8.33 15.10
C GLY A 734 -22.99 -9.11 14.47
N GLY A 735 -21.96 -8.37 14.05
CA GLY A 735 -20.57 -8.69 14.39
C GLY A 735 -20.02 -10.03 13.91
N ALA A 736 -19.87 -10.23 12.59
CA ALA A 736 -18.67 -10.92 12.11
C ALA A 736 -17.54 -9.90 12.08
N LEU A 737 -17.11 -9.46 13.27
CA LEU A 737 -15.72 -9.10 13.44
C LEU A 737 -14.98 -10.39 13.06
N VAL A 738 -14.27 -10.38 11.92
CA VAL A 738 -13.02 -11.12 11.88
C VAL A 738 -12.32 -10.64 13.15
N GLU A 739 -12.27 -11.47 14.19
CA GLU A 739 -11.45 -11.14 15.35
C GLU A 739 -10.06 -10.96 14.78
N ARG A 740 -9.63 -9.69 14.66
CA ARG A 740 -8.30 -9.36 14.21
C ARG A 740 -7.39 -10.03 15.19
N GLU A 741 -6.67 -11.07 14.77
CA GLU A 741 -5.65 -11.69 15.61
C GLU A 741 -4.64 -10.58 15.92
N THR A 742 -4.73 -10.13 17.16
CA THR A 742 -4.02 -8.95 17.63
C THR A 742 -2.90 -9.45 18.51
N GLU A 743 -1.70 -9.42 17.95
CA GLU A 743 -0.51 -9.76 18.69
C GLU A 743 -0.09 -8.60 19.58
N ILE A 744 0.57 -8.93 20.68
CA ILE A 744 1.12 -7.93 21.61
C ILE A 744 2.63 -7.94 21.47
N MET A 745 3.17 -6.84 20.96
CA MET A 745 4.60 -6.54 21.08
C MET A 745 4.90 -6.17 22.53
N GLY A 746 5.93 -6.77 23.12
CA GLY A 746 6.23 -6.60 24.54
C GLY A 746 5.47 -7.58 25.44
N ARG A 747 5.58 -7.40 26.76
CA ARG A 747 4.82 -8.20 27.72
C ARG A 747 3.40 -7.66 27.75
N ARG A 748 2.39 -8.53 27.80
CA ARG A 748 1.00 -8.11 27.97
C ARG A 748 0.86 -7.33 29.29
N PRO A 749 0.67 -6.00 29.24
CA PRO A 749 0.67 -5.21 30.45
C PRO A 749 -0.63 -5.43 31.23
N ARG A 750 -0.55 -5.29 32.56
CA ARG A 750 -1.75 -5.37 33.41
C ARG A 750 -2.51 -4.05 33.32
N GLN A 751 -3.55 -4.01 32.50
CA GLN A 751 -4.42 -2.85 32.42
C GLN A 751 -5.33 -2.81 33.67
N LEU A 752 -5.17 -1.78 34.49
CA LEU A 752 -6.04 -1.53 35.64
C LEU A 752 -7.33 -0.86 35.17
N SER A 753 -8.45 -1.22 35.77
CA SER A 753 -9.69 -0.46 35.54
C SER A 753 -9.53 0.99 36.04
N LEU A 754 -10.27 1.93 35.45
CA LEU A 754 -10.29 3.35 35.87
C LEU A 754 -10.54 3.53 37.38
N GLN A 755 -11.29 2.61 38.01
CA GLN A 755 -11.53 2.58 39.46
C GLN A 755 -10.35 2.04 40.26
N GLU A 756 -9.63 1.02 39.77
CA GLU A 756 -8.42 0.50 40.42
C GLU A 756 -7.26 1.50 40.31
N ALA A 757 -7.11 2.15 39.15
CA ALA A 757 -6.10 3.18 38.91
C ALA A 757 -6.29 4.40 39.84
N THR A 758 -7.54 4.79 40.14
CA THR A 758 -7.84 5.92 41.04
C THR A 758 -7.82 5.56 42.53
N THR A 759 -8.02 4.30 42.91
CA THR A 759 -8.15 3.89 44.33
C THR A 759 -6.98 3.08 44.88
N GLY A 760 -6.08 2.59 44.02
CA GLY A 760 -4.88 1.83 44.41
C GLY A 760 -5.18 0.47 45.05
N LYS A 761 -6.40 -0.06 44.91
CA LYS A 761 -6.79 -1.38 45.45
C LYS A 761 -7.32 -2.28 44.34
N PRO A 762 -6.78 -3.50 44.16
CA PRO A 762 -7.31 -4.46 43.21
C PRO A 762 -8.70 -4.94 43.65
N ILE A 763 -9.61 -5.14 42.70
CA ILE A 763 -10.90 -5.77 42.95
C ILE A 763 -10.68 -7.29 43.01
N SER A 764 -11.21 -7.93 44.07
CA SER A 764 -11.07 -9.36 44.36
C SER A 764 -11.88 -10.25 43.43
#